data_AF-A0AAE3EDA5-F1
#
_entry.id   AF-A0AAE3EDA5-F1
#
_cell.length_a   1.000
_cell.length_b   1.000
_cell.length_c   1.000
_cell.angle_alpha   90.00
_cell.angle_beta   90.00
_cell.angle_gamma   90.00
#
_symmetry.space_group_name_H-M   'P 1'
#
loop_
_entity.id
_entity.type
_entity.pdbx_description
1 polymer ?
#
loop_
_entity_poly.entity_id
_entity_poly.type
_entity_poly.pdbx_seq_one_letter_code
_entity_poly.pdbx_strand_id
1 'polypeptide(L)'
;MKRKRILALALSFTLAFSVVTPVAAETEPSVDEPSGVMLDVSESTEDLLEDSEEASAAEDEEATPFSETEQEEEALDSDTVIADEIEAEAGEFLAISQSEFDSKLNTLRSQYPNYSTWNDWFDGGHQCFGFARLIGYNVFGTKPSTWSQDSNFDHVKAGDLIQYGNTSGQGHTVFVTAVSGNTITFVDCNGNGNYSGGTKVRSNGVKWDNTIQKGAKIWNKYSFSYLLSSPGIQNGHNPIGVIDGIEGGIHSVTISGWAFDEDDLGASLDIHVYCNGGQNAVIGKANVERADVNDAYKCGNYHGYLMTIELDRSIVGECTFDVYAINVGGGDNQYLGSKTVTITADTEAPVISDCKVYDVSLTGYKVSCKVTDNSYVDRVQFPTWTTYNGQDDIASGWEVNSAASGIRDGDTFTYEVKISDHNNESGTYNTHIYAYDKYGNCSSTSVDAVALPAVTTKLGDDFYAKIKNSHAGTVLTKVIFDSNGEWDARFMEDQGNRDAVWHFVRNKGEDTYTIYCDGDEGLALDVCDGKDVDKRNIRVWTVNGSIAEKWYIRGTEGKYYLQAACSNTRVLDTPGGNGGTQSAQLYVYNSGDGPAMSIIKVNPTLEKLSEKEVVASGNYNGHYYQVFDQSMNWSDAKLACEALGGHLVTITDAKEQAFIESLLAKGTKNQYWIGLNIYSNSFRWITGETSSYLNWDTGRPDENLSTGRKRYCGQILNKANPNLSGSARFKWNDINNLNTVEDQKDFFSTDKIGVICEFENVKEVTLTYHANGGTQAPAKVSAADGSSVVLSTSIPVRSGYNFLGWALTADASSAAYQPGAKFILNGDVTLYAVWEKAIGGSCGTSLTWSLGQAGVLTITGSGAMTNYAYKSAMPWYSYINQIQRVEIADGVTSIGDYAFYGMPKLTTITIADSVKMIGGYAFKNCTALNQVKLPPSLTKLGESAFYGCTSLTSITIPEGIYTVLAYTFKNCTSLQSVSLPSTLIKLDEAAFYGCSSLKEVAFPKKLSIIGIYCFKNCSSLASVTLPGALTQVREAAFYGTALQNLTIPEGVTVIGKYAFKNCEKMKSVTMPTSLQKIDDSAFYNCNGLTVLNLPNGLASICDYAFRKCTGLQQVSFPESLRTIGESSFYGCTGLSELMIPEGVTQINSYAFKGCTNVYTVTLPSTLESPGESAFYGCTRISQIEIPAGVTSLGAYVFSRCSALGTVVFAGSAPAIGSAAFNGVKANVYYPAGDATWTTDKQQSYGGQISWVKK
;
A
#
# COMPACT_ATOMS: atom_id res chain seq x y z
N MET A 1 -0.74 -32.56 13.27
CA MET A 1 -1.20 -31.33 13.98
C MET A 1 -0.15 -30.95 15.02
N LYS A 2 0.29 -29.68 15.07
CA LYS A 2 1.11 -29.00 16.13
C LYS A 2 2.46 -29.58 16.61
N ARG A 3 3.46 -28.68 16.65
CA ARG A 3 4.69 -28.63 17.50
C ARG A 3 5.72 -29.78 17.40
N LYS A 4 6.85 -29.51 16.75
CA LYS A 4 8.12 -30.26 16.90
C LYS A 4 9.04 -29.63 17.97
N ARG A 5 10.08 -30.38 18.35
CA ARG A 5 10.93 -30.24 19.55
C ARG A 5 12.39 -30.58 19.16
N ILE A 6 13.36 -30.19 20.01
CA ILE A 6 14.71 -30.80 20.19
C ILE A 6 15.87 -30.35 19.24
N LEU A 7 16.79 -29.56 19.82
CA LEU A 7 18.23 -29.81 20.09
C LEU A 7 19.25 -30.23 18.98
N ALA A 8 20.29 -29.36 18.82
CA ALA A 8 21.75 -29.60 18.71
C ALA A 8 22.38 -30.60 17.70
N LEU A 9 23.35 -30.11 16.89
CA LEU A 9 24.77 -30.53 16.93
C LEU A 9 25.72 -29.53 16.20
N ALA A 10 27.05 -29.76 16.27
CA ALA A 10 28.13 -28.79 16.02
C ALA A 10 28.86 -28.90 14.65
N LEU A 11 29.63 -27.85 14.31
CA LEU A 11 31.04 -27.80 13.81
C LEU A 11 31.34 -26.29 13.53
N SER A 12 32.29 -25.55 14.13
CA SER A 12 33.71 -25.75 14.48
C SER A 12 34.69 -25.73 13.30
N PHE A 13 35.40 -24.59 13.13
CA PHE A 13 36.79 -24.54 12.68
C PHE A 13 37.54 -23.38 13.38
N THR A 14 38.85 -23.51 13.58
CA THR A 14 39.60 -22.81 14.65
C THR A 14 41.02 -22.42 14.22
N LEU A 15 41.53 -21.28 14.72
CA LEU A 15 42.95 -20.91 14.95
C LEU A 15 42.94 -19.53 15.65
N ALA A 16 43.15 -19.37 16.97
CA ALA A 16 44.40 -19.46 17.75
C ALA A 16 45.46 -18.44 17.27
N PHE A 17 45.96 -17.46 18.04
CA PHE A 17 46.60 -17.47 19.39
C PHE A 17 46.36 -16.11 20.13
N SER A 18 46.68 -15.84 21.42
CA SER A 18 46.83 -16.64 22.67
C SER A 18 47.30 -15.76 23.88
N VAL A 19 46.70 -15.93 25.08
CA VAL A 19 47.27 -15.64 26.45
C VAL A 19 47.43 -14.14 26.83
N VAL A 20 47.01 -13.61 28.01
CA VAL A 20 47.37 -13.91 29.44
C VAL A 20 46.17 -13.76 30.42
N THR A 21 46.20 -14.49 31.54
CA THR A 21 45.29 -14.46 32.72
C THR A 21 46.13 -14.55 34.03
N PRO A 22 45.61 -14.67 35.28
CA PRO A 22 44.34 -14.26 35.96
C PRO A 22 44.59 -13.56 37.33
N VAL A 23 43.54 -13.37 38.16
CA VAL A 23 43.41 -13.51 39.67
C VAL A 23 42.04 -12.90 40.06
N ALA A 24 40.99 -13.64 40.48
CA ALA A 24 40.69 -14.28 41.79
C ALA A 24 40.52 -13.30 42.98
N ALA A 25 39.61 -13.44 43.96
CA ALA A 25 38.33 -14.18 44.13
C ALA A 25 37.67 -13.74 45.48
N GLU A 26 36.35 -14.02 45.69
CA GLU A 26 35.65 -14.10 47.01
C GLU A 26 35.46 -12.77 47.82
N THR A 27 34.42 -12.52 48.65
CA THR A 27 33.27 -13.30 49.20
C THR A 27 32.12 -12.37 49.68
N GLU A 28 30.87 -12.88 49.77
CA GLU A 28 29.72 -12.24 50.48
C GLU A 28 29.74 -12.53 52.02
N PRO A 29 28.83 -11.97 52.86
CA PRO A 29 27.42 -12.44 53.05
C PRO A 29 26.37 -11.26 53.09
N SER A 30 25.04 -11.38 52.84
CA SER A 30 23.94 -12.26 53.36
C SER A 30 23.59 -11.96 54.85
N VAL A 31 22.35 -11.85 55.36
CA VAL A 31 20.96 -12.18 54.93
C VAL A 31 19.93 -11.28 55.69
N ASP A 32 18.63 -11.45 55.40
CA ASP A 32 17.43 -11.34 56.28
C ASP A 32 16.40 -10.21 56.04
N GLU A 33 15.41 -10.56 55.22
CA GLU A 33 13.98 -10.23 55.34
C GLU A 33 13.34 -11.01 56.55
N PRO A 34 12.06 -10.79 57.02
CA PRO A 34 10.88 -10.69 56.15
C PRO A 34 9.64 -9.89 56.68
N SER A 35 8.56 -10.00 55.89
CA SER A 35 7.13 -9.77 56.20
C SER A 35 6.63 -8.31 56.18
N GLY A 36 5.46 -8.00 55.59
CA GLY A 36 4.50 -8.83 54.84
C GLY A 36 3.06 -8.29 54.97
N VAL A 37 2.13 -8.77 54.12
CA VAL A 37 0.68 -8.42 54.06
C VAL A 37 0.41 -7.12 53.27
N MET A 38 0.00 -7.12 51.98
CA MET A 38 -1.31 -7.53 51.39
C MET A 38 -2.50 -6.78 52.05
N LEU A 39 -3.49 -6.17 51.39
CA LEU A 39 -4.02 -6.24 50.03
C LEU A 39 -4.99 -5.04 49.83
N ASP A 40 -5.10 -4.51 48.60
CA ASP A 40 -6.37 -4.17 47.89
C ASP A 40 -7.35 -3.12 48.51
N VAL A 41 -8.18 -2.33 47.79
CA VAL A 41 -8.65 -2.36 46.39
C VAL A 41 -9.01 -0.93 45.91
N SER A 42 -9.09 -0.74 44.57
CA SER A 42 -10.06 0.08 43.80
C SER A 42 -10.27 1.59 44.01
N GLU A 43 -9.92 2.33 42.95
CA GLU A 43 -10.80 3.19 42.12
C GLU A 43 -11.59 4.41 42.66
N SER A 44 -11.39 5.50 41.90
CA SER A 44 -12.42 6.39 41.30
C SER A 44 -12.90 7.67 42.00
N THR A 45 -12.62 8.76 41.27
CA THR A 45 -13.51 9.88 40.87
C THR A 45 -13.99 10.97 41.84
N GLU A 46 -13.93 12.18 41.26
CA GLU A 46 -14.88 13.30 41.37
C GLU A 46 -14.78 14.30 42.56
N ASP A 47 -14.30 15.48 42.17
CA ASP A 47 -15.03 16.76 42.21
C ASP A 47 -15.10 17.66 43.46
N LEU A 48 -14.59 18.89 43.20
CA LEU A 48 -15.23 20.20 43.38
C LEU A 48 -15.15 20.99 44.72
N LEU A 49 -14.51 22.17 44.54
CA LEU A 49 -14.95 23.52 44.94
C LEU A 49 -14.47 24.20 46.23
N GLU A 50 -14.03 25.45 45.97
CA GLU A 50 -14.32 26.72 46.67
C GLU A 50 -13.50 27.19 47.90
N ASP A 51 -12.92 28.37 47.68
CA ASP A 51 -13.02 29.60 48.51
C ASP A 51 -12.08 29.87 49.71
N SER A 52 -11.11 30.76 49.42
CA SER A 52 -11.15 32.21 49.74
C SER A 52 -10.33 32.81 50.91
N GLU A 53 -9.73 33.96 50.56
CA GLU A 53 -9.51 35.21 51.33
C GLU A 53 -8.42 35.37 52.42
N GLU A 54 -7.50 36.28 52.08
CA GLU A 54 -7.06 37.49 52.81
C GLU A 54 -6.17 37.45 54.09
N ALA A 55 -4.88 37.72 53.84
CA ALA A 55 -4.23 39.03 54.04
C ALA A 55 -3.61 39.47 55.40
N SER A 56 -2.68 40.43 55.23
CA SER A 56 -1.98 41.31 56.20
C SER A 56 -0.84 40.71 57.04
N ALA A 57 0.21 41.46 57.45
CA ALA A 57 0.91 42.67 56.95
C ALA A 57 2.12 42.97 57.89
N ALA A 58 2.93 43.99 57.54
CA ALA A 58 3.95 44.70 58.36
C ALA A 58 5.40 44.14 58.37
N GLU A 59 6.47 44.94 58.33
CA GLU A 59 6.69 46.36 57.92
C GLU A 59 8.22 46.64 57.80
N ASP A 60 8.60 47.67 57.01
CA ASP A 60 9.83 48.53 57.04
C ASP A 60 11.25 47.92 56.85
N GLU A 61 12.04 48.26 55.81
CA GLU A 61 12.71 49.54 55.41
C GLU A 61 14.10 49.78 56.07
N GLU A 62 15.18 50.27 55.43
CA GLU A 62 15.46 50.78 54.06
C GLU A 62 16.85 50.31 53.55
N ALA A 63 17.07 50.26 52.21
CA ALA A 63 18.27 50.77 51.50
C ALA A 63 18.35 50.33 50.00
N THR A 64 17.54 50.97 49.15
CA THR A 64 17.61 51.09 47.67
C THR A 64 18.66 50.28 46.85
N PRO A 65 18.23 49.35 45.98
CA PRO A 65 19.00 48.83 44.84
C PRO A 65 18.67 49.60 43.53
N PHE A 66 19.53 49.48 42.51
CA PHE A 66 19.20 49.84 41.12
C PHE A 66 19.15 48.58 40.25
N SER A 67 18.20 48.56 39.31
CA SER A 67 17.66 47.35 38.66
C SER A 67 18.51 46.82 37.51
N GLU A 68 18.48 45.49 37.33
CA GLU A 68 18.07 44.86 36.06
C GLU A 68 17.59 43.44 36.36
N THR A 69 16.35 43.13 35.96
CA THR A 69 15.63 41.89 36.27
C THR A 69 15.28 41.14 34.98
N GLU A 70 15.80 39.92 34.83
CA GLU A 70 15.15 38.88 34.05
C GLU A 70 14.56 37.87 35.04
N GLN A 71 13.28 37.55 34.91
CA GLN A 71 12.66 36.46 35.65
C GLN A 71 11.69 35.70 34.73
N GLU A 72 11.67 34.39 34.92
CA GLU A 72 10.88 33.41 34.17
C GLU A 72 9.38 33.52 34.50
N GLU A 73 8.52 33.16 33.55
CA GLU A 73 7.16 32.73 33.84
C GLU A 73 6.71 31.62 32.87
N GLU A 74 6.28 30.48 33.42
CA GLU A 74 5.48 29.48 32.72
C GLU A 74 4.00 29.67 33.10
N ALA A 75 3.10 29.78 32.11
CA ALA A 75 1.78 29.12 32.15
C ALA A 75 0.98 29.25 30.83
N LEU A 76 0.80 28.10 30.17
CA LEU A 76 -0.41 27.60 29.46
C LEU A 76 -1.42 28.56 28.76
N ASP A 77 -1.41 28.41 27.43
CA ASP A 77 -2.57 28.10 26.55
C ASP A 77 -3.78 29.05 26.43
N SER A 78 -3.85 29.70 25.27
CA SER A 78 -5.12 29.87 24.55
C SER A 78 -4.87 29.99 23.04
N ASP A 79 -5.71 29.37 22.21
CA ASP A 79 -5.67 29.42 20.73
C ASP A 79 -5.39 30.82 20.15
N THR A 80 -4.18 31.07 19.64
CA THR A 80 -3.97 32.08 18.60
C THR A 80 -2.74 31.77 17.75
N VAL A 81 -2.93 31.60 16.45
CA VAL A 81 -1.83 31.52 15.48
C VAL A 81 -1.24 32.92 15.31
N ILE A 82 -0.26 33.26 16.15
CA ILE A 82 0.57 34.44 15.94
C ILE A 82 1.66 34.08 14.94
N ALA A 83 1.60 34.73 13.78
CA ALA A 83 2.70 34.76 12.84
C ALA A 83 3.61 35.92 13.22
N ASP A 84 4.87 35.64 13.54
CA ASP A 84 5.89 36.68 13.69
C ASP A 84 7.11 36.40 12.80
N GLU A 85 7.47 37.47 12.09
CA GLU A 85 8.79 37.92 11.68
C GLU A 85 9.79 36.87 11.15
N ILE A 86 9.71 36.67 9.82
CA ILE A 86 10.86 36.25 9.01
C ILE A 86 11.72 37.49 8.75
N GLU A 87 12.86 37.62 9.43
CA GLU A 87 13.98 38.40 8.88
C GLU A 87 14.50 37.66 7.65
N ALA A 88 14.27 38.25 6.47
CA ALA A 88 14.71 37.68 5.20
C ALA A 88 16.15 38.11 4.89
N GLU A 89 17.14 37.35 5.36
CA GLU A 89 18.48 37.42 4.77
C GLU A 89 18.43 36.88 3.32
N ALA A 90 19.11 37.58 2.41
CA ALA A 90 18.97 37.38 0.98
C ALA A 90 19.66 36.08 0.51
N GLY A 91 18.86 35.03 0.28
CA GLY A 91 19.31 33.80 -0.37
C GLY A 91 19.70 34.03 -1.84
N GLU A 92 20.73 33.33 -2.30
CA GLU A 92 21.25 33.44 -3.67
C GLU A 92 20.16 33.08 -4.72
N PHE A 93 20.01 33.95 -5.72
CA PHE A 93 19.00 33.81 -6.75
C PHE A 93 19.43 32.81 -7.82
N LEU A 94 18.57 31.85 -8.17
CA LEU A 94 18.73 31.07 -9.40
C LEU A 94 18.56 32.00 -10.61
N ALA A 95 19.61 32.12 -11.42
CA ALA A 95 19.56 32.79 -12.71
C ALA A 95 18.67 32.00 -13.68
N ILE A 96 17.86 32.71 -14.47
CA ILE A 96 17.17 32.13 -15.64
C ILE A 96 17.92 32.52 -16.90
N SER A 97 17.99 31.60 -17.87
CA SER A 97 18.61 31.89 -19.16
C SER A 97 17.79 32.91 -19.97
N GLN A 98 18.43 33.60 -20.92
CA GLN A 98 17.72 34.50 -21.83
C GLN A 98 16.61 33.77 -22.61
N SER A 99 16.82 32.51 -22.99
CA SER A 99 15.81 31.70 -23.69
C SER A 99 14.63 31.30 -22.81
N GLU A 100 14.84 31.05 -21.52
CA GLU A 100 13.75 30.82 -20.57
C GLU A 100 12.96 32.11 -20.29
N PHE A 101 13.67 33.24 -20.12
CA PHE A 101 13.06 34.56 -20.01
C PHE A 101 12.19 34.87 -21.23
N ASP A 102 12.73 34.73 -22.45
CA ASP A 102 12.00 34.99 -23.70
C ASP A 102 10.82 34.02 -23.89
N SER A 103 10.96 32.74 -23.52
CA SER A 103 9.89 31.74 -23.58
C SER A 103 8.72 32.10 -22.64
N LYS A 104 9.02 32.47 -21.39
CA LYS A 104 8.01 32.92 -20.42
C LYS A 104 7.38 34.25 -20.85
N LEU A 105 8.16 35.18 -21.38
CA LEU A 105 7.69 36.47 -21.89
C LEU A 105 6.75 36.31 -23.09
N ASN A 106 7.08 35.42 -24.03
CA ASN A 106 6.23 35.08 -25.18
C ASN A 106 4.94 34.35 -24.75
N THR A 107 5.04 33.47 -23.75
CA THR A 107 3.86 32.81 -23.15
C THR A 107 2.91 33.83 -22.53
N LEU A 108 3.43 34.76 -21.72
CA LEU A 108 2.65 35.86 -21.16
C LEU A 108 2.05 36.78 -22.23
N ARG A 109 2.79 37.07 -23.30
CA ARG A 109 2.30 37.86 -24.44
C ARG A 109 1.16 37.18 -25.19
N SER A 110 1.19 35.85 -25.31
CA SER A 110 0.11 35.06 -25.89
C SER A 110 -1.12 34.99 -24.97
N GLN A 111 -0.90 34.85 -23.66
CA GLN A 111 -1.97 34.74 -22.66
C GLN A 111 -2.66 36.07 -22.36
N TYR A 112 -1.92 37.18 -22.41
CA TYR A 112 -2.38 38.53 -22.10
C TYR A 112 -2.08 39.50 -23.26
N PRO A 113 -2.75 39.37 -24.42
CA PRO A 113 -2.54 40.24 -25.57
C PRO A 113 -2.93 41.70 -25.26
N ASN A 114 -2.55 42.62 -26.14
CA ASN A 114 -2.86 44.05 -25.99
C ASN A 114 -4.35 44.29 -25.71
N TYR A 115 -4.63 45.16 -24.74
CA TYR A 115 -5.94 45.55 -24.20
C TYR A 115 -6.69 44.47 -23.41
N SER A 116 -6.09 43.30 -23.14
CA SER A 116 -6.66 42.27 -22.26
C SER A 116 -6.81 42.72 -20.81
N THR A 117 -7.82 42.20 -20.12
CA THR A 117 -8.15 42.54 -18.72
C THR A 117 -7.26 41.79 -17.73
N TRP A 118 -6.24 42.46 -17.22
CA TRP A 118 -5.45 41.99 -16.08
C TRP A 118 -6.09 42.47 -14.77
N ASN A 119 -6.46 41.53 -13.89
CA ASN A 119 -7.33 41.81 -12.74
C ASN A 119 -6.75 41.32 -11.40
N ASP A 120 -5.47 40.93 -11.36
CA ASP A 120 -4.81 40.44 -10.16
C ASP A 120 -4.38 41.62 -9.27
N TRP A 121 -5.22 41.94 -8.29
CA TRP A 121 -5.10 43.14 -7.46
C TRP A 121 -4.33 42.81 -6.19
N PHE A 122 -3.01 42.96 -6.22
CA PHE A 122 -2.20 42.93 -5.01
C PHE A 122 -2.47 44.17 -4.14
N ASP A 123 -2.52 43.96 -2.83
CA ASP A 123 -2.88 44.99 -1.87
C ASP A 123 -1.87 46.15 -1.92
N GLY A 124 -2.35 47.36 -2.28
CA GLY A 124 -1.50 48.54 -2.51
C GLY A 124 -1.42 49.08 -3.96
N GLY A 125 -1.86 48.34 -4.98
CA GLY A 125 -2.13 48.92 -6.32
C GLY A 125 -1.00 48.95 -7.36
N HIS A 126 -0.02 48.04 -7.30
CA HIS A 126 1.09 47.95 -8.26
C HIS A 126 0.98 46.70 -9.17
N GLN A 127 0.36 46.85 -10.34
CA GLN A 127 -0.15 45.72 -11.14
C GLN A 127 0.91 44.88 -11.88
N CYS A 128 2.09 45.40 -12.20
CA CYS A 128 3.11 44.64 -12.94
C CYS A 128 3.94 43.66 -12.08
N PHE A 129 3.77 43.64 -10.75
CA PHE A 129 4.47 42.69 -9.88
C PHE A 129 4.07 41.22 -10.17
N GLY A 130 2.83 40.98 -10.61
CA GLY A 130 2.39 39.64 -11.01
C GLY A 130 3.07 39.12 -12.29
N PHE A 131 3.43 40.01 -13.23
CA PHE A 131 4.20 39.64 -14.42
C PHE A 131 5.62 39.19 -14.07
N ALA A 132 6.30 39.95 -13.21
CA ALA A 132 7.62 39.56 -12.71
C ALA A 132 7.56 38.18 -12.00
N ARG A 133 6.56 37.96 -11.14
CA ARG A 133 6.36 36.67 -10.47
C ARG A 133 6.18 35.51 -11.45
N LEU A 134 5.41 35.68 -12.52
CA LEU A 134 5.20 34.64 -13.54
C LEU A 134 6.45 34.35 -14.38
N ILE A 135 7.40 35.28 -14.46
CA ILE A 135 8.71 35.06 -15.09
C ILE A 135 9.69 34.34 -14.15
N GLY A 136 9.51 34.48 -12.83
CA GLY A 136 10.25 33.72 -11.80
C GLY A 136 10.64 34.49 -10.55
N TYR A 137 10.17 35.73 -10.37
CA TYR A 137 10.62 36.59 -9.27
C TYR A 137 9.94 36.22 -7.95
N ASN A 138 10.73 36.12 -6.88
CA ASN A 138 10.20 36.08 -5.52
C ASN A 138 9.83 37.51 -5.08
N VAL A 139 8.53 37.75 -4.88
CA VAL A 139 7.96 39.05 -4.48
C VAL A 139 7.10 38.93 -3.21
N PHE A 140 7.52 38.08 -2.28
CA PHE A 140 6.94 38.00 -0.93
C PHE A 140 7.72 38.85 0.08
N GLY A 141 7.05 39.79 0.73
CA GLY A 141 7.57 40.48 1.93
C GLY A 141 7.95 41.95 1.72
N THR A 142 7.18 42.84 2.36
CA THR A 142 7.40 44.29 2.51
C THR A 142 7.45 45.16 1.24
N LYS A 143 6.62 46.21 1.25
CA LYS A 143 6.78 47.40 0.41
C LYS A 143 8.14 48.06 0.76
N PRO A 144 9.00 48.44 -0.20
CA PRO A 144 10.18 49.25 0.12
C PRO A 144 9.74 50.57 0.77
N SER A 145 10.26 50.85 1.96
CA SER A 145 9.78 51.95 2.83
C SER A 145 9.93 53.33 2.18
N THR A 146 10.93 53.51 1.30
CA THR A 146 11.13 54.69 0.46
C THR A 146 11.62 54.32 -0.93
N TRP A 147 11.05 54.92 -1.98
CA TRP A 147 11.56 54.81 -3.35
C TRP A 147 12.69 55.84 -3.56
N SER A 148 13.90 55.41 -3.94
CA SER A 148 15.00 56.31 -4.28
C SER A 148 14.88 56.86 -5.70
N GLN A 149 15.06 58.16 -5.90
CA GLN A 149 15.04 58.76 -7.23
C GLN A 149 16.34 58.45 -7.98
N ASP A 150 16.25 57.77 -9.13
CA ASP A 150 17.35 57.64 -10.08
C ASP A 150 16.91 58.22 -11.43
N SER A 151 17.74 59.10 -11.98
CA SER A 151 17.43 59.85 -13.20
C SER A 151 18.19 59.38 -14.44
N ASN A 152 19.08 58.38 -14.33
CA ASN A 152 20.09 58.11 -15.36
C ASN A 152 19.82 56.88 -16.24
N PHE A 153 19.08 55.87 -15.77
CA PHE A 153 18.64 54.67 -16.54
C PHE A 153 19.73 53.81 -17.22
N ASP A 154 21.02 54.17 -17.12
CA ASP A 154 22.09 53.45 -17.82
C ASP A 154 22.17 51.97 -17.43
N HIS A 155 21.85 51.65 -16.17
CA HIS A 155 21.85 50.32 -15.57
C HIS A 155 20.59 49.47 -15.84
N VAL A 156 19.57 50.00 -16.52
CA VAL A 156 18.32 49.26 -16.82
C VAL A 156 18.58 48.15 -17.85
N LYS A 157 18.08 46.95 -17.56
CA LYS A 157 18.14 45.72 -18.36
C LYS A 157 16.75 45.06 -18.49
N ALA A 158 16.64 44.01 -19.31
CA ALA A 158 15.43 43.21 -19.41
C ALA A 158 15.11 42.51 -18.06
N GLY A 159 13.82 42.46 -17.71
CA GLY A 159 13.32 41.92 -16.45
C GLY A 159 13.11 42.96 -15.34
N ASP A 160 13.73 44.14 -15.42
CA ASP A 160 13.63 45.10 -14.32
C ASP A 160 12.21 45.70 -14.16
N LEU A 161 11.80 45.94 -12.90
CA LEU A 161 10.58 46.70 -12.56
C LEU A 161 10.95 48.17 -12.31
N ILE A 162 10.19 49.09 -12.90
CA ILE A 162 10.40 50.55 -12.78
C ILE A 162 9.07 51.26 -12.48
N GLN A 163 9.08 52.33 -11.67
CA GLN A 163 7.90 53.14 -11.35
C GLN A 163 7.96 54.57 -11.93
N TYR A 164 6.85 55.08 -12.50
CA TYR A 164 6.66 56.48 -12.91
C TYR A 164 5.53 57.14 -12.09
N GLY A 165 5.78 58.27 -11.41
CA GLY A 165 4.80 58.83 -10.46
C GLY A 165 5.11 60.22 -9.91
N ASN A 166 4.14 60.79 -9.17
CA ASN A 166 4.29 62.12 -8.59
C ASN A 166 5.08 62.11 -7.27
N THR A 167 5.59 63.29 -6.89
CA THR A 167 6.39 63.50 -5.66
C THR A 167 5.61 63.29 -4.36
N SER A 168 4.32 62.94 -4.39
CA SER A 168 3.53 62.58 -3.21
C SER A 168 3.29 61.06 -3.08
N GLY A 169 4.11 60.23 -3.74
CA GLY A 169 4.16 58.78 -3.50
C GLY A 169 3.08 57.95 -4.20
N GLN A 170 2.39 58.51 -5.20
CA GLN A 170 1.49 57.75 -6.08
C GLN A 170 2.13 57.60 -7.46
N GLY A 171 2.55 56.36 -7.78
CA GLY A 171 3.24 56.03 -9.02
C GLY A 171 2.86 54.67 -9.61
N HIS A 172 2.87 54.60 -10.93
CA HIS A 172 2.52 53.44 -11.75
C HIS A 172 3.76 52.61 -12.06
N THR A 173 3.66 51.29 -11.92
CA THR A 173 4.77 50.35 -12.19
C THR A 173 4.68 49.74 -13.58
N VAL A 174 5.81 49.62 -14.27
CA VAL A 174 5.99 48.95 -15.57
C VAL A 174 7.08 47.88 -15.49
N PHE A 175 7.04 46.90 -16.39
CA PHE A 175 8.01 45.80 -16.45
C PHE A 175 8.82 45.84 -17.75
N VAL A 176 10.15 45.88 -17.66
CA VAL A 176 11.03 46.00 -18.83
C VAL A 176 11.15 44.66 -19.55
N THR A 177 10.79 44.65 -20.83
CA THR A 177 10.77 43.44 -21.67
C THR A 177 12.02 43.32 -22.53
N ALA A 178 12.67 44.43 -22.88
CA ALA A 178 13.95 44.43 -23.61
C ALA A 178 14.67 45.78 -23.44
N VAL A 179 15.99 45.80 -23.64
CA VAL A 179 16.79 47.04 -23.76
C VAL A 179 17.73 46.89 -24.94
N SER A 180 17.71 47.85 -25.87
CA SER A 180 18.54 47.85 -27.08
C SER A 180 19.14 49.23 -27.30
N GLY A 181 20.45 49.35 -27.05
CA GLY A 181 21.17 50.63 -27.02
C GLY A 181 20.53 51.60 -26.02
N ASN A 182 20.09 52.75 -26.51
CA ASN A 182 19.39 53.75 -25.71
C ASN A 182 17.87 53.51 -25.60
N THR A 183 17.30 52.50 -26.25
CA THR A 183 15.86 52.21 -26.19
C THR A 183 15.56 51.19 -25.12
N ILE A 184 14.67 51.53 -24.18
CA ILE A 184 14.07 50.62 -23.20
C ILE A 184 12.66 50.28 -23.69
N THR A 185 12.35 48.99 -23.81
CA THR A 185 11.02 48.48 -24.19
C THR A 185 10.36 47.83 -22.97
N PHE A 186 9.09 48.12 -22.73
CA PHE A 186 8.37 47.68 -21.53
C PHE A 186 6.89 47.35 -21.79
N VAL A 187 6.31 46.56 -20.88
CA VAL A 187 4.88 46.31 -20.77
C VAL A 187 4.28 47.18 -19.66
N ASP A 188 3.17 47.85 -19.97
CA ASP A 188 2.32 48.59 -19.05
C ASP A 188 1.10 47.73 -18.71
N CYS A 189 0.98 47.35 -17.43
CA CYS A 189 -0.08 46.45 -16.95
C CYS A 189 -1.31 47.21 -16.43
N ASN A 190 -1.41 48.53 -16.63
CA ASN A 190 -2.41 49.38 -15.97
C ASN A 190 -3.61 49.75 -16.86
N GLY A 191 -4.81 49.58 -16.28
CA GLY A 191 -6.11 49.86 -16.90
C GLY A 191 -6.48 51.34 -17.08
N ASN A 192 -5.56 52.29 -16.89
CA ASN A 192 -5.85 53.73 -16.82
C ASN A 192 -4.89 54.59 -17.66
N GLY A 193 -5.42 55.18 -18.74
CA GLY A 193 -4.95 56.45 -19.31
C GLY A 193 -6.18 57.30 -19.65
N ASN A 194 -6.20 58.63 -19.53
CA ASN A 194 -5.10 59.58 -19.47
C ASN A 194 -5.49 60.83 -18.65
N TYR A 195 -4.53 61.61 -18.15
CA TYR A 195 -4.81 62.87 -17.43
C TYR A 195 -5.10 64.04 -18.38
N SER A 196 -6.34 64.15 -18.87
CA SER A 196 -6.86 65.40 -19.43
C SER A 196 -8.40 65.43 -19.47
N GLY A 197 -9.02 66.43 -18.82
CA GLY A 197 -10.42 66.79 -19.12
C GLY A 197 -11.53 65.90 -18.55
N GLY A 198 -11.48 65.57 -17.25
CA GLY A 198 -12.68 65.37 -16.43
C GLY A 198 -13.85 64.54 -16.99
N THR A 199 -13.65 63.28 -17.38
CA THR A 199 -14.72 62.26 -17.40
C THR A 199 -14.13 60.88 -17.12
N LYS A 200 -14.64 60.14 -16.13
CA LYS A 200 -14.16 58.77 -15.83
C LYS A 200 -14.80 57.77 -16.79
N VAL A 201 -14.03 57.28 -17.77
CA VAL A 201 -14.40 56.11 -18.59
C VAL A 201 -13.50 54.95 -18.17
N ARG A 202 -14.08 53.81 -17.78
CA ARG A 202 -13.33 52.60 -17.41
C ARG A 202 -13.08 51.72 -18.64
N SER A 203 -11.96 51.92 -19.33
CA SER A 203 -11.56 51.04 -20.44
C SER A 203 -10.09 51.26 -20.84
N ASN A 204 -9.26 50.20 -20.75
CA ASN A 204 -8.16 49.80 -21.67
C ASN A 204 -7.05 49.06 -20.89
N GLY A 205 -6.92 47.74 -21.09
CA GLY A 205 -5.99 46.86 -20.35
C GLY A 205 -4.52 46.82 -20.84
N VAL A 206 -3.85 45.68 -20.65
CA VAL A 206 -2.38 45.47 -20.82
C VAL A 206 -1.85 46.02 -22.15
N LYS A 207 -0.67 46.66 -22.14
CA LYS A 207 0.00 47.18 -23.34
C LYS A 207 1.47 46.75 -23.40
N TRP A 208 1.80 45.95 -24.40
CA TRP A 208 3.16 45.54 -24.75
C TRP A 208 3.87 46.57 -25.64
N ASP A 209 5.19 46.43 -25.74
CA ASP A 209 6.05 47.15 -26.70
C ASP A 209 6.05 48.68 -26.59
N ASN A 210 5.73 49.22 -25.42
CA ASN A 210 5.96 50.64 -25.15
C ASN A 210 7.46 50.91 -25.10
N THR A 211 7.92 52.05 -25.63
CA THR A 211 9.35 52.37 -25.71
C THR A 211 9.66 53.75 -25.12
N ILE A 212 10.86 53.88 -24.53
CA ILE A 212 11.43 55.15 -24.05
C ILE A 212 12.93 55.20 -24.34
N GLN A 213 13.46 56.40 -24.56
CA GLN A 213 14.90 56.62 -24.73
C GLN A 213 15.58 56.95 -23.39
N LYS A 214 16.74 56.34 -23.11
CA LYS A 214 17.61 56.70 -21.97
C LYS A 214 17.90 58.21 -21.99
N GLY A 215 17.69 58.88 -20.86
CA GLY A 215 17.84 60.34 -20.72
C GLY A 215 16.69 61.22 -21.22
N ALA A 216 15.57 60.66 -21.71
CA ALA A 216 14.43 61.46 -22.18
C ALA A 216 13.71 62.18 -21.02
N LYS A 217 13.61 63.51 -21.09
CA LYS A 217 12.79 64.31 -20.15
C LYS A 217 11.30 64.17 -20.47
N ILE A 218 10.56 63.48 -19.61
CA ILE A 218 9.09 63.46 -19.67
C ILE A 218 8.54 64.75 -19.02
N TRP A 219 8.12 65.70 -19.88
CA TRP A 219 7.13 66.77 -19.65
C TRP A 219 6.82 67.18 -18.19
N ASN A 220 7.70 67.97 -17.56
CA ASN A 220 7.46 68.75 -16.32
C ASN A 220 6.86 68.02 -15.10
N LYS A 221 6.79 66.69 -15.10
CA LYS A 221 6.27 65.85 -14.02
C LYS A 221 6.87 64.45 -14.16
N TYR A 222 7.46 63.99 -13.04
CA TYR A 222 7.82 62.61 -12.73
C TYR A 222 9.24 62.20 -13.14
N SER A 223 10.13 62.13 -12.13
CA SER A 223 11.29 61.23 -12.14
C SER A 223 10.79 59.80 -11.94
N PHE A 224 11.44 58.82 -12.57
CA PHE A 224 11.26 57.45 -12.14
C PHE A 224 11.98 57.24 -10.81
N SER A 225 11.59 56.23 -10.05
CA SER A 225 12.21 55.93 -8.76
C SER A 225 12.33 54.42 -8.55
N TYR A 226 13.53 54.02 -8.14
CA TYR A 226 14.04 52.68 -7.81
C TYR A 226 13.88 51.56 -8.86
N LEU A 227 14.75 50.56 -8.73
CA LEU A 227 14.97 49.42 -9.61
C LEU A 227 14.99 48.14 -8.77
N LEU A 228 14.06 47.21 -9.03
CA LEU A 228 14.25 45.81 -8.64
C LEU A 228 15.00 45.13 -9.78
N SER A 229 16.30 44.89 -9.60
CA SER A 229 17.16 44.27 -10.59
C SER A 229 16.83 42.79 -10.76
N SER A 230 16.75 42.33 -12.01
CA SER A 230 16.63 40.88 -12.32
C SER A 230 17.75 40.05 -11.66
N PRO A 231 17.50 38.79 -11.26
CA PRO A 231 18.53 37.75 -11.17
C PRO A 231 19.47 37.82 -12.39
N GLY A 232 20.76 37.55 -12.18
CA GLY A 232 21.77 37.79 -13.21
C GLY A 232 21.55 36.96 -14.48
N ILE A 233 21.21 37.60 -15.60
CA ILE A 233 21.25 36.97 -16.92
C ILE A 233 22.74 36.88 -17.31
N GLN A 234 23.31 35.69 -17.23
CA GLN A 234 24.67 35.38 -17.71
C GLN A 234 24.66 35.18 -19.23
N ASN A 235 25.75 35.58 -19.91
CA ASN A 235 26.01 35.13 -21.27
C ASN A 235 26.86 33.87 -21.18
N GLY A 236 26.29 32.71 -21.50
CA GLY A 236 26.99 31.43 -21.35
C GLY A 236 28.01 31.12 -22.45
N HIS A 237 28.93 30.22 -22.14
CA HIS A 237 29.88 29.58 -23.05
C HIS A 237 29.24 28.31 -23.66
N ASN A 238 29.90 27.74 -24.67
CA ASN A 238 29.51 26.43 -25.22
C ASN A 238 30.35 25.32 -24.56
N PRO A 239 29.79 24.11 -24.35
CA PRO A 239 30.55 22.97 -23.87
C PRO A 239 31.76 22.60 -24.74
N ILE A 240 32.76 22.00 -24.12
CA ILE A 240 33.99 21.50 -24.75
C ILE A 240 34.06 19.98 -24.55
N GLY A 241 34.31 19.21 -25.60
CA GLY A 241 34.42 17.75 -25.51
C GLY A 241 34.93 17.06 -26.77
N VAL A 242 35.22 15.76 -26.67
CA VAL A 242 35.72 14.89 -27.73
C VAL A 242 35.21 13.45 -27.54
N ILE A 243 34.98 12.74 -28.65
CA ILE A 243 34.69 11.29 -28.68
C ILE A 243 36.00 10.49 -28.75
N ASP A 244 36.23 9.57 -27.82
CA ASP A 244 37.37 8.63 -27.86
C ASP A 244 37.04 7.38 -28.70
N GLY A 245 35.79 6.91 -28.67
CA GLY A 245 35.40 5.67 -29.34
C GLY A 245 33.89 5.50 -29.52
N ILE A 246 33.51 4.82 -30.61
CA ILE A 246 32.17 4.28 -30.87
C ILE A 246 32.37 2.86 -31.43
N GLU A 247 31.70 1.86 -30.86
CA GLU A 247 31.83 0.44 -31.18
C GLU A 247 30.46 -0.25 -31.22
N GLY A 248 30.17 -1.01 -32.28
CA GLY A 248 28.89 -1.72 -32.45
C GLY A 248 28.90 -3.13 -31.86
N GLY A 249 27.76 -3.55 -31.32
CA GLY A 249 27.51 -4.89 -30.74
C GLY A 249 26.20 -5.52 -31.25
N ILE A 250 25.63 -6.46 -30.49
CA ILE A 250 24.34 -7.09 -30.79
C ILE A 250 23.22 -6.16 -30.31
N HIS A 251 22.44 -5.59 -31.24
CA HIS A 251 21.41 -4.58 -31.00
C HIS A 251 21.86 -3.46 -30.01
N SER A 252 23.13 -3.06 -30.07
CA SER A 252 23.71 -2.11 -29.13
C SER A 252 24.91 -1.37 -29.71
N VAL A 253 25.21 -0.18 -29.20
CA VAL A 253 26.45 0.56 -29.49
C VAL A 253 27.09 1.06 -28.18
N THR A 254 28.41 0.95 -28.04
CA THR A 254 29.16 1.53 -26.92
C THR A 254 29.90 2.77 -27.37
N ILE A 255 29.78 3.86 -26.60
CA ILE A 255 30.31 5.19 -26.92
C ILE A 255 31.10 5.71 -25.72
N SER A 256 32.29 6.25 -25.98
CA SER A 256 33.19 6.81 -24.98
C SER A 256 33.81 8.13 -25.41
N GLY A 257 34.17 8.97 -24.45
CA GLY A 257 34.74 10.30 -24.69
C GLY A 257 34.84 11.12 -23.41
N TRP A 258 34.84 12.44 -23.56
CA TRP A 258 34.74 13.40 -22.47
C TRP A 258 34.09 14.71 -22.92
N ALA A 259 33.38 15.39 -22.02
CA ALA A 259 32.92 16.77 -22.22
C ALA A 259 32.65 17.47 -20.89
N PHE A 260 32.83 18.79 -20.85
CA PHE A 260 32.47 19.66 -19.73
C PHE A 260 32.02 21.03 -20.25
N ASP A 261 31.44 21.85 -19.38
CA ASP A 261 31.01 23.22 -19.68
C ASP A 261 31.77 24.21 -18.81
N GLU A 262 32.34 25.26 -19.40
CA GLU A 262 33.12 26.27 -18.66
C GLU A 262 32.24 27.12 -17.74
N ASP A 263 30.93 27.20 -18.01
CA ASP A 263 29.97 27.91 -17.16
C ASP A 263 29.68 27.20 -15.83
N ASP A 264 29.73 25.86 -15.82
CA ASP A 264 29.56 25.04 -14.62
C ASP A 264 30.46 23.79 -14.66
N LEU A 265 31.74 24.02 -14.33
CA LEU A 265 32.75 22.96 -14.16
C LEU A 265 32.39 21.93 -13.06
N GLY A 266 31.38 22.21 -12.21
CA GLY A 266 30.88 21.31 -11.19
C GLY A 266 29.74 20.39 -11.66
N ALA A 267 29.11 20.69 -12.80
CA ALA A 267 28.01 19.91 -13.36
C ALA A 267 28.49 18.75 -14.24
N SER A 268 27.90 17.57 -14.05
CA SER A 268 28.03 16.47 -15.01
C SER A 268 27.19 16.75 -16.24
N LEU A 269 27.84 16.93 -17.38
CA LEU A 269 27.18 17.33 -18.62
C LEU A 269 26.31 16.22 -19.21
N ASP A 270 25.16 16.56 -19.81
CA ASP A 270 24.38 15.59 -20.58
C ASP A 270 24.99 15.38 -21.98
N ILE A 271 25.04 14.12 -22.41
CA ILE A 271 25.57 13.68 -23.70
C ILE A 271 24.43 13.09 -24.51
N HIS A 272 24.03 13.74 -25.60
CA HIS A 272 23.00 13.24 -26.50
C HIS A 272 23.62 12.51 -27.68
N VAL A 273 23.16 11.29 -27.92
CA VAL A 273 23.55 10.48 -29.08
C VAL A 273 22.35 10.25 -29.98
N TYR A 274 22.50 10.52 -31.28
CA TYR A 274 21.49 10.32 -32.31
C TYR A 274 21.96 9.28 -33.33
N CYS A 275 21.10 8.31 -33.66
CA CYS A 275 21.37 7.31 -34.69
C CYS A 275 20.81 7.76 -36.05
N ASN A 276 21.64 7.71 -37.10
CA ASN A 276 21.31 8.01 -38.50
C ASN A 276 20.56 9.35 -38.70
N GLY A 277 20.90 10.39 -37.92
CA GLY A 277 20.23 11.70 -37.95
C GLY A 277 18.75 11.71 -37.49
N GLY A 278 18.28 10.65 -36.81
CA GLY A 278 16.90 10.52 -36.32
C GLY A 278 16.62 11.24 -34.99
N GLN A 279 15.37 11.18 -34.52
CA GLN A 279 14.91 11.85 -33.28
C GLN A 279 15.25 11.11 -31.96
N ASN A 280 15.78 9.89 -32.02
CA ASN A 280 16.07 9.09 -30.84
C ASN A 280 17.37 9.54 -30.16
N ALA A 281 17.28 10.57 -29.32
CA ALA A 281 18.35 10.96 -28.40
C ALA A 281 18.44 9.97 -27.25
N VAL A 282 19.59 9.31 -27.09
CA VAL A 282 19.91 8.62 -25.83
C VAL A 282 20.82 9.51 -25.01
N ILE A 283 20.41 9.76 -23.77
CA ILE A 283 21.04 10.73 -22.86
C ILE A 283 21.97 9.98 -21.90
N GLY A 284 23.27 10.11 -22.13
CA GLY A 284 24.31 9.75 -21.17
C GLY A 284 24.74 10.96 -20.34
N LYS A 285 25.65 10.74 -19.38
CA LYS A 285 26.30 11.83 -18.64
C LYS A 285 27.81 11.74 -18.72
N ALA A 286 28.45 12.88 -18.89
CA ALA A 286 29.87 13.06 -18.62
C ALA A 286 30.08 13.11 -17.10
N ASN A 287 30.33 11.96 -16.46
CA ASN A 287 30.69 11.87 -15.03
C ASN A 287 31.74 10.79 -14.69
N VAL A 288 32.36 10.18 -15.69
CA VAL A 288 33.43 9.19 -15.55
C VAL A 288 34.76 9.91 -15.31
N GLU A 289 35.66 9.29 -14.52
CA GLU A 289 36.94 9.91 -14.20
C GLU A 289 37.88 10.00 -15.41
N ARG A 290 38.43 11.21 -15.63
CA ARG A 290 39.38 11.59 -16.69
C ARG A 290 40.41 12.58 -16.14
N ALA A 291 41.34 12.06 -15.35
CA ALA A 291 42.44 12.85 -14.77
C ALA A 291 43.31 13.54 -15.83
N ASP A 292 43.48 12.92 -17.02
CA ASP A 292 44.20 13.49 -18.16
C ASP A 292 43.52 14.75 -18.74
N VAL A 293 42.18 14.76 -18.78
CA VAL A 293 41.39 15.92 -19.21
C VAL A 293 41.44 17.02 -18.15
N ASN A 294 41.31 16.66 -16.87
CA ASN A 294 41.50 17.61 -15.78
C ASN A 294 42.91 18.23 -15.80
N ASP A 295 43.95 17.42 -16.06
CA ASP A 295 45.31 17.93 -16.09
C ASP A 295 45.54 18.93 -17.23
N ALA A 296 44.88 18.77 -18.37
CA ALA A 296 44.94 19.70 -19.49
C ALA A 296 44.09 20.97 -19.28
N TYR A 297 42.86 20.85 -18.79
CA TYR A 297 41.86 21.94 -18.80
C TYR A 297 41.51 22.51 -17.41
N LYS A 298 41.96 21.88 -16.32
CA LYS A 298 41.68 22.25 -14.91
C LYS A 298 40.19 22.30 -14.57
N CYS A 299 39.39 21.48 -15.26
CA CYS A 299 37.93 21.43 -15.18
C CYS A 299 37.36 20.52 -14.07
N GLY A 300 38.18 19.69 -13.42
CA GLY A 300 37.74 18.66 -12.47
C GLY A 300 37.84 17.24 -13.03
N ASN A 301 37.91 16.23 -12.16
CA ASN A 301 38.22 14.85 -12.57
C ASN A 301 37.08 14.13 -13.32
N TYR A 302 35.81 14.54 -13.19
CA TYR A 302 34.66 13.70 -13.55
C TYR A 302 33.92 14.21 -14.80
N HIS A 303 34.62 14.24 -15.94
CA HIS A 303 34.10 14.78 -17.21
C HIS A 303 34.19 13.79 -18.39
N GLY A 304 34.53 12.53 -18.14
CA GLY A 304 34.46 11.46 -19.12
C GLY A 304 33.04 10.91 -19.29
N TYR A 305 32.74 10.32 -20.45
CA TYR A 305 31.56 9.47 -20.62
C TYR A 305 31.94 8.10 -21.18
N LEU A 306 31.24 7.07 -20.73
CA LEU A 306 31.27 5.71 -21.27
C LEU A 306 29.85 5.14 -21.12
N MET A 307 29.18 4.89 -22.24
CA MET A 307 27.78 4.47 -22.26
C MET A 307 27.54 3.40 -23.33
N THR A 308 26.83 2.33 -22.97
CA THR A 308 26.30 1.36 -23.93
C THR A 308 24.82 1.66 -24.13
N ILE A 309 24.43 1.86 -25.38
CA ILE A 309 23.07 2.17 -25.82
C ILE A 309 22.50 0.90 -26.42
N GLU A 310 21.40 0.37 -25.86
CA GLU A 310 20.57 -0.61 -26.57
C GLU A 310 19.77 0.09 -27.68
N LEU A 311 19.65 -0.59 -28.82
CA LEU A 311 19.03 -0.09 -30.04
C LEU A 311 17.78 -0.90 -30.36
N ASP A 312 16.80 -0.28 -31.03
CA ASP A 312 15.61 -1.00 -31.49
C ASP A 312 16.01 -2.15 -32.43
N ARG A 313 15.27 -3.27 -32.36
CA ARG A 313 15.53 -4.47 -33.18
C ARG A 313 15.54 -4.23 -34.70
N SER A 314 14.94 -3.15 -35.18
CA SER A 314 14.99 -2.73 -36.59
C SER A 314 16.31 -2.05 -36.99
N ILE A 315 17.13 -1.64 -36.02
CA ILE A 315 18.42 -0.98 -36.20
C ILE A 315 19.52 -2.05 -36.23
N VAL A 316 19.78 -2.58 -37.42
CA VAL A 316 20.82 -3.57 -37.72
C VAL A 316 21.53 -3.23 -39.03
N GLY A 317 22.81 -3.59 -39.15
CA GLY A 317 23.68 -3.16 -40.25
C GLY A 317 24.48 -1.89 -39.92
N GLU A 318 24.96 -1.18 -40.93
CA GLU A 318 25.76 0.04 -40.73
C GLU A 318 24.90 1.20 -40.22
N CYS A 319 25.27 1.74 -39.05
CA CYS A 319 24.57 2.84 -38.39
C CYS A 319 25.58 3.93 -37.99
N THR A 320 25.25 5.17 -38.29
CA THR A 320 26.03 6.37 -37.96
C THR A 320 25.51 6.98 -36.67
N PHE A 321 26.40 7.30 -35.73
CA PHE A 321 26.05 7.87 -34.43
C PHE A 321 26.65 9.26 -34.27
N ASP A 322 25.79 10.27 -34.19
CA ASP A 322 26.11 11.68 -34.01
C ASP A 322 26.02 12.05 -32.52
N VAL A 323 27.09 12.59 -31.94
CA VAL A 323 27.21 12.86 -30.49
C VAL A 323 27.28 14.35 -30.19
N TYR A 324 26.53 14.80 -29.19
CA TYR A 324 26.46 16.19 -28.74
C TYR A 324 26.62 16.29 -27.22
N ALA A 325 27.29 17.36 -26.78
CA ALA A 325 27.38 17.83 -25.40
C ALA A 325 26.33 18.93 -25.17
N ILE A 326 25.54 18.81 -24.10
CA ILE A 326 24.40 19.69 -23.84
C ILE A 326 24.77 20.77 -22.82
N ASN A 327 24.60 22.02 -23.23
CA ASN A 327 24.95 23.22 -22.46
C ASN A 327 24.14 23.32 -21.16
N VAL A 328 24.80 23.81 -20.10
CA VAL A 328 24.18 24.04 -18.78
C VAL A 328 24.22 25.51 -18.31
N GLY A 329 24.97 26.40 -18.96
CA GLY A 329 25.16 27.78 -18.50
C GLY A 329 24.63 28.90 -19.40
N GLY A 330 24.36 28.64 -20.68
CA GLY A 330 23.62 29.57 -21.55
C GLY A 330 24.09 29.70 -23.00
N GLY A 331 25.12 28.96 -23.42
CA GLY A 331 25.50 28.85 -24.84
C GLY A 331 24.68 27.85 -25.65
N ASP A 332 25.24 27.44 -26.80
CA ASP A 332 24.67 26.41 -27.68
C ASP A 332 25.17 25.00 -27.30
N ASN A 333 24.36 23.98 -27.60
CA ASN A 333 24.79 22.58 -27.49
C ASN A 333 25.91 22.27 -28.49
N GLN A 334 27.03 21.72 -28.01
CA GLN A 334 28.20 21.48 -28.83
C GLN A 334 28.15 20.09 -29.50
N TYR A 335 28.30 20.05 -30.82
CA TYR A 335 28.52 18.79 -31.55
C TYR A 335 29.94 18.28 -31.32
N LEU A 336 30.09 17.04 -30.86
CA LEU A 336 31.37 16.40 -30.53
C LEU A 336 31.94 15.55 -31.68
N GLY A 337 31.10 15.09 -32.60
CA GLY A 337 31.50 14.31 -33.78
C GLY A 337 30.56 13.15 -34.10
N SER A 338 30.99 12.29 -35.02
CA SER A 338 30.17 11.16 -35.49
C SER A 338 31.01 10.01 -36.03
N LYS A 339 30.50 8.78 -35.93
CA LYS A 339 31.14 7.56 -36.46
C LYS A 339 30.10 6.52 -36.87
N THR A 340 30.35 5.87 -38.00
CA THR A 340 29.59 4.71 -38.47
C THR A 340 30.16 3.41 -37.88
N VAL A 341 29.30 2.54 -37.38
CA VAL A 341 29.63 1.19 -36.90
C VAL A 341 28.57 0.17 -37.33
N THR A 342 28.92 -1.10 -37.36
CA THR A 342 27.99 -2.19 -37.69
C THR A 342 27.28 -2.69 -36.43
N ILE A 343 25.96 -2.64 -36.42
CA ILE A 343 25.10 -3.25 -35.40
C ILE A 343 24.67 -4.64 -35.88
N THR A 344 24.80 -5.64 -35.01
CA THR A 344 24.47 -7.04 -35.33
C THR A 344 23.12 -7.45 -34.75
N ALA A 345 22.43 -8.38 -35.41
CA ALA A 345 21.17 -8.93 -34.95
C ALA A 345 21.41 -10.13 -34.02
N ASP A 346 20.50 -10.37 -33.07
CA ASP A 346 20.45 -11.65 -32.37
C ASP A 346 19.62 -12.67 -33.16
N THR A 347 20.13 -13.90 -33.26
CA THR A 347 19.49 -15.00 -34.01
C THR A 347 19.44 -16.32 -33.23
N GLU A 348 19.92 -16.35 -31.98
CA GLU A 348 19.82 -17.54 -31.13
C GLU A 348 18.48 -17.52 -30.37
N ALA A 349 17.86 -18.70 -30.19
CA ALA A 349 16.59 -18.82 -29.49
C ALA A 349 16.79 -19.51 -28.12
N PRO A 350 15.94 -19.24 -27.12
CA PRO A 350 16.06 -19.86 -25.79
C PRO A 350 16.05 -21.38 -25.85
N VAL A 351 16.81 -22.03 -24.97
CA VAL A 351 16.87 -23.49 -24.87
C VAL A 351 15.94 -23.98 -23.76
N ILE A 352 14.92 -24.78 -24.11
CA ILE A 352 14.02 -25.45 -23.15
C ILE A 352 14.54 -26.86 -22.85
N SER A 353 14.55 -27.24 -21.56
CA SER A 353 15.06 -28.53 -21.06
C SER A 353 14.34 -28.97 -19.77
N ASP A 354 14.62 -30.19 -19.29
CA ASP A 354 14.18 -30.72 -17.97
C ASP A 354 12.67 -30.65 -17.66
N CYS A 355 11.80 -30.70 -18.69
CA CYS A 355 10.34 -30.66 -18.53
C CYS A 355 9.76 -31.87 -17.79
N LYS A 356 8.85 -31.63 -16.83
CA LYS A 356 8.22 -32.65 -15.95
C LYS A 356 6.75 -32.34 -15.66
N VAL A 357 5.93 -33.39 -15.56
CA VAL A 357 4.52 -33.35 -15.12
C VAL A 357 4.39 -33.99 -13.74
N TYR A 358 3.59 -33.40 -12.84
CA TYR A 358 3.33 -33.91 -11.49
C TYR A 358 2.00 -33.40 -10.91
N ASP A 359 1.64 -33.80 -9.68
CA ASP A 359 0.41 -33.42 -8.96
C ASP A 359 -0.93 -33.69 -9.70
N VAL A 360 -1.01 -34.78 -10.50
CA VAL A 360 -2.24 -35.14 -11.26
C VAL A 360 -3.41 -35.51 -10.33
N SER A 361 -4.57 -34.88 -10.53
CA SER A 361 -5.74 -34.97 -9.66
C SER A 361 -7.07 -34.84 -10.42
N LEU A 362 -8.21 -35.00 -9.73
CA LEU A 362 -9.56 -34.72 -10.28
C LEU A 362 -9.76 -33.25 -10.72
N THR A 363 -8.87 -32.34 -10.33
CA THR A 363 -9.02 -30.89 -10.54
C THR A 363 -7.94 -30.27 -11.43
N GLY A 364 -6.90 -31.01 -11.80
CA GLY A 364 -5.75 -30.46 -12.53
C GLY A 364 -4.43 -31.19 -12.29
N TYR A 365 -3.34 -30.61 -12.81
CA TYR A 365 -1.94 -31.07 -12.69
C TYR A 365 -0.95 -29.91 -12.84
N LYS A 366 0.35 -30.17 -12.65
CA LYS A 366 1.42 -29.17 -12.81
C LYS A 366 2.46 -29.59 -13.84
N VAL A 367 3.08 -28.58 -14.46
CA VAL A 367 4.17 -28.70 -15.44
C VAL A 367 5.33 -27.80 -15.00
N SER A 368 6.57 -28.29 -15.09
CA SER A 368 7.77 -27.46 -14.84
C SER A 368 8.89 -27.76 -15.83
N CYS A 369 9.56 -26.73 -16.37
CA CYS A 369 10.70 -26.85 -17.29
C CYS A 369 11.83 -25.88 -16.92
N LYS A 370 13.07 -26.17 -17.36
CA LYS A 370 14.21 -25.24 -17.31
C LYS A 370 14.39 -24.52 -18.65
N VAL A 371 14.59 -23.21 -18.64
CA VAL A 371 14.78 -22.38 -19.84
C VAL A 371 15.98 -21.44 -19.64
N THR A 372 16.91 -21.45 -20.60
CA THR A 372 18.15 -20.64 -20.58
C THR A 372 18.41 -19.98 -21.93
N ASP A 373 19.03 -18.81 -21.93
CA ASP A 373 19.26 -18.01 -23.14
C ASP A 373 20.51 -17.14 -23.01
N ASN A 374 21.11 -16.73 -24.14
CA ASN A 374 22.33 -15.90 -24.19
C ASN A 374 22.05 -14.40 -23.99
N SER A 375 20.83 -13.95 -24.29
CA SER A 375 20.40 -12.54 -24.43
C SER A 375 19.22 -12.16 -23.54
N TYR A 376 18.82 -13.07 -22.62
CA TYR A 376 17.75 -13.00 -21.62
C TYR A 376 16.37 -13.51 -22.10
N VAL A 377 15.86 -14.51 -21.37
CA VAL A 377 14.50 -15.07 -21.50
C VAL A 377 13.46 -14.04 -21.04
N ASP A 378 12.64 -13.56 -21.99
CA ASP A 378 11.53 -12.62 -21.77
C ASP A 378 10.34 -13.31 -21.10
N ARG A 379 9.81 -14.37 -21.72
CA ARG A 379 8.60 -15.05 -21.25
C ARG A 379 8.53 -16.52 -21.65
N VAL A 380 7.81 -17.30 -20.85
CA VAL A 380 7.53 -18.74 -21.10
C VAL A 380 6.03 -18.99 -20.90
N GLN A 381 5.37 -19.50 -21.94
CA GLN A 381 3.92 -19.70 -22.03
C GLN A 381 3.54 -21.18 -22.07
N PHE A 382 2.42 -21.54 -21.45
CA PHE A 382 1.94 -22.93 -21.26
C PHE A 382 0.51 -23.18 -21.82
N PRO A 383 0.24 -22.90 -23.12
CA PRO A 383 -1.09 -23.16 -23.70
C PRO A 383 -1.49 -24.63 -23.56
N THR A 384 -2.72 -24.84 -23.07
CA THR A 384 -3.26 -26.15 -22.73
C THR A 384 -4.68 -26.30 -23.26
N TRP A 385 -5.08 -27.52 -23.64
CA TRP A 385 -6.41 -27.82 -24.20
C TRP A 385 -6.79 -29.30 -24.05
N THR A 386 -8.06 -29.66 -24.23
CA THR A 386 -8.53 -31.06 -24.14
C THR A 386 -8.57 -31.77 -25.50
N THR A 387 -8.47 -33.10 -25.50
CA THR A 387 -8.70 -33.92 -26.71
C THR A 387 -10.17 -34.03 -27.11
N TYR A 388 -11.11 -33.50 -26.31
CA TYR A 388 -12.55 -33.67 -26.52
C TYR A 388 -13.11 -32.63 -27.50
N ASN A 389 -12.66 -31.38 -27.39
CA ASN A 389 -13.08 -30.25 -28.22
C ASN A 389 -11.96 -29.79 -29.20
N GLY A 390 -10.69 -29.85 -28.77
CA GLY A 390 -9.53 -29.45 -29.57
C GLY A 390 -8.85 -28.22 -28.98
N GLN A 391 -8.26 -27.37 -29.83
CA GLN A 391 -7.54 -26.16 -29.37
C GLN A 391 -8.47 -24.96 -29.09
N ASP A 392 -9.78 -25.15 -29.05
CA ASP A 392 -10.77 -24.08 -28.84
C ASP A 392 -10.84 -23.57 -27.39
N ASP A 393 -10.40 -24.37 -26.41
CA ASP A 393 -10.14 -23.90 -25.04
C ASP A 393 -8.91 -22.97 -24.91
N ILE A 394 -8.05 -22.86 -25.94
CA ILE A 394 -6.88 -22.00 -25.85
C ILE A 394 -7.32 -20.53 -25.91
N ALA A 395 -7.11 -19.80 -24.82
CA ALA A 395 -7.41 -18.38 -24.73
C ALA A 395 -6.79 -17.58 -25.88
N SER A 396 -7.62 -16.79 -26.57
CA SER A 396 -7.17 -15.91 -27.66
C SER A 396 -6.06 -14.97 -27.19
N GLY A 397 -4.94 -14.94 -27.92
CA GLY A 397 -3.77 -14.13 -27.57
C GLY A 397 -2.83 -14.75 -26.52
N TRP A 398 -2.91 -16.06 -26.25
CA TRP A 398 -2.06 -16.77 -25.27
C TRP A 398 -0.55 -16.50 -25.40
N GLU A 399 -0.03 -16.27 -26.62
CA GLU A 399 1.40 -15.99 -26.90
C GLU A 399 1.98 -14.77 -26.15
N VAL A 400 1.10 -13.86 -25.72
CA VAL A 400 1.42 -12.64 -24.96
C VAL A 400 0.60 -12.50 -23.67
N ASN A 401 -0.23 -13.49 -23.32
CA ASN A 401 -1.12 -13.42 -22.16
C ASN A 401 -0.41 -13.92 -20.90
N SER A 402 -0.24 -13.04 -19.91
CA SER A 402 0.39 -13.39 -18.62
C SER A 402 -0.35 -14.48 -17.84
N ALA A 403 -1.64 -14.75 -18.11
CA ALA A 403 -2.40 -15.83 -17.50
C ALA A 403 -1.95 -17.24 -17.96
N ALA A 404 -1.24 -17.35 -19.09
CA ALA A 404 -0.62 -18.59 -19.56
C ALA A 404 0.86 -18.71 -19.13
N SER A 405 1.40 -17.72 -18.40
CA SER A 405 2.80 -17.70 -17.99
C SER A 405 3.03 -18.47 -16.69
N GLY A 406 4.10 -19.26 -16.64
CA GLY A 406 4.54 -19.96 -15.43
C GLY A 406 5.24 -19.06 -14.40
N ILE A 407 5.23 -19.48 -13.14
CA ILE A 407 6.02 -18.90 -12.05
C ILE A 407 7.50 -19.20 -12.29
N ARG A 408 8.36 -18.18 -12.26
CA ARG A 408 9.81 -18.28 -12.46
C ARG A 408 10.58 -18.40 -11.14
N ASP A 409 11.47 -19.39 -11.04
CA ASP A 409 12.46 -19.57 -9.99
C ASP A 409 13.84 -19.84 -10.65
N GLY A 410 14.66 -18.81 -10.74
CA GLY A 410 15.90 -18.81 -11.54
C GLY A 410 15.65 -19.08 -13.02
N ASP A 411 16.23 -20.16 -13.53
CA ASP A 411 16.02 -20.70 -14.88
C ASP A 411 14.78 -21.61 -14.99
N THR A 412 14.09 -21.91 -13.88
CA THR A 412 12.98 -22.88 -13.85
C THR A 412 11.63 -22.17 -13.91
N PHE A 413 10.72 -22.66 -14.75
CA PHE A 413 9.37 -22.11 -14.93
C PHE A 413 8.33 -23.20 -14.64
N THR A 414 7.33 -22.89 -13.80
CA THR A 414 6.29 -23.85 -13.36
C THR A 414 4.88 -23.30 -13.57
N TYR A 415 3.99 -24.11 -14.14
CA TYR A 415 2.59 -23.77 -14.42
C TYR A 415 1.63 -24.83 -13.85
N GLU A 416 0.42 -24.41 -13.47
CA GLU A 416 -0.64 -25.27 -12.91
C GLU A 416 -1.88 -25.24 -13.81
N VAL A 417 -2.20 -26.39 -14.40
CA VAL A 417 -3.37 -26.60 -15.28
C VAL A 417 -4.56 -27.00 -14.42
N LYS A 418 -5.70 -26.33 -14.60
CA LYS A 418 -6.95 -26.59 -13.85
C LYS A 418 -8.11 -26.89 -14.78
N ILE A 419 -8.91 -27.91 -14.42
CA ILE A 419 -10.12 -28.29 -15.18
C ILE A 419 -11.15 -27.16 -15.27
N SER A 420 -11.19 -26.27 -14.28
CA SER A 420 -12.06 -25.08 -14.26
C SER A 420 -11.82 -24.12 -15.42
N ASP A 421 -10.58 -24.08 -15.91
CA ASP A 421 -10.10 -23.12 -16.91
C ASP A 421 -10.37 -23.65 -18.33
N HIS A 422 -10.83 -24.91 -18.43
CA HIS A 422 -11.23 -25.65 -19.62
C HIS A 422 -12.68 -26.14 -19.48
N ASN A 423 -13.60 -25.23 -19.12
CA ASN A 423 -15.05 -25.46 -19.03
C ASN A 423 -15.51 -26.64 -18.13
N ASN A 424 -14.64 -27.15 -17.26
CA ASN A 424 -14.78 -28.41 -16.52
C ASN A 424 -14.89 -29.68 -17.38
N GLU A 425 -14.32 -29.67 -18.58
CA GLU A 425 -14.37 -30.79 -19.52
C GLU A 425 -13.56 -31.99 -19.04
N SER A 426 -14.15 -33.19 -19.12
CA SER A 426 -13.47 -34.44 -18.76
C SER A 426 -12.76 -35.06 -19.96
N GLY A 427 -11.45 -35.31 -19.86
CA GLY A 427 -10.73 -36.00 -20.93
C GLY A 427 -9.22 -36.07 -20.70
N THR A 428 -8.49 -36.11 -21.81
CA THR A 428 -7.03 -36.01 -21.86
C THR A 428 -6.63 -34.59 -22.23
N TYR A 429 -5.67 -34.02 -21.52
CA TYR A 429 -5.13 -32.68 -21.72
C TYR A 429 -3.79 -32.73 -22.44
N ASN A 430 -3.54 -31.75 -23.31
CA ASN A 430 -2.25 -31.52 -23.96
C ASN A 430 -1.74 -30.14 -23.56
N THR A 431 -0.50 -30.05 -23.06
CA THR A 431 0.17 -28.78 -22.74
C THR A 431 1.41 -28.62 -23.61
N HIS A 432 1.48 -27.51 -24.33
CA HIS A 432 2.69 -27.06 -25.02
C HIS A 432 3.42 -26.01 -24.18
N ILE A 433 4.72 -25.85 -24.42
CA ILE A 433 5.57 -24.82 -23.80
C ILE A 433 6.24 -24.02 -24.91
N TYR A 434 6.19 -22.69 -24.81
CA TYR A 434 6.84 -21.76 -25.73
C TYR A 434 7.71 -20.79 -24.92
N ALA A 435 8.98 -20.61 -25.30
CA ALA A 435 9.91 -19.69 -24.65
C ALA A 435 10.40 -18.65 -25.66
N TYR A 436 10.38 -17.37 -25.26
CA TYR A 436 10.81 -16.24 -26.07
C TYR A 436 11.95 -15.49 -25.38
N ASP A 437 12.95 -15.04 -26.13
CA ASP A 437 13.95 -14.06 -25.67
C ASP A 437 13.39 -12.62 -25.73
N LYS A 438 14.19 -11.63 -25.33
CA LYS A 438 13.81 -10.20 -25.41
C LYS A 438 13.73 -9.63 -26.84
N TYR A 439 14.22 -10.35 -27.85
CA TYR A 439 14.24 -9.90 -29.25
C TYR A 439 13.10 -10.51 -30.11
N GLY A 440 12.49 -11.60 -29.64
CA GLY A 440 11.40 -12.34 -30.27
C GLY A 440 11.81 -13.69 -30.86
N ASN A 441 13.05 -14.15 -30.68
CA ASN A 441 13.46 -15.51 -31.02
C ASN A 441 12.73 -16.49 -30.10
N CYS A 442 12.19 -17.57 -30.67
CA CYS A 442 11.27 -18.47 -29.97
C CYS A 442 11.66 -19.94 -30.15
N SER A 443 11.59 -20.71 -29.08
CA SER A 443 11.62 -22.17 -29.10
C SER A 443 10.36 -22.74 -28.46
N SER A 444 10.03 -23.99 -28.79
CA SER A 444 8.85 -24.66 -28.23
C SER A 444 9.05 -26.16 -28.06
N THR A 445 8.27 -26.74 -27.14
CA THR A 445 8.21 -28.17 -26.86
C THR A 445 6.83 -28.53 -26.28
N SER A 446 6.61 -29.79 -25.94
CA SER A 446 5.38 -30.26 -25.29
C SER A 446 5.67 -31.33 -24.25
N VAL A 447 4.72 -31.54 -23.34
CA VAL A 447 4.75 -32.66 -22.38
C VAL A 447 3.76 -33.76 -22.78
N ASP A 448 3.97 -34.96 -22.24
CA ASP A 448 3.06 -36.09 -22.43
C ASP A 448 1.63 -35.75 -21.99
N ALA A 449 0.65 -36.29 -22.73
CA ALA A 449 -0.77 -35.98 -22.54
C ALA A 449 -1.34 -36.58 -21.24
N VAL A 450 -2.15 -35.82 -20.50
CA VAL A 450 -2.56 -36.12 -19.11
C VAL A 450 -4.06 -36.38 -18.99
N ALA A 451 -4.48 -37.56 -18.51
CA ALA A 451 -5.89 -37.94 -18.38
C ALA A 451 -6.42 -37.86 -16.93
N LEU A 452 -7.65 -37.32 -16.75
CA LEU A 452 -8.27 -37.12 -15.42
C LEU A 452 -9.48 -38.07 -15.15
N PRO A 453 -9.92 -38.32 -13.88
CA PRO A 453 -11.02 -39.26 -13.53
C PRO A 453 -12.47 -38.70 -13.52
N ALA A 454 -13.53 -39.55 -13.47
CA ALA A 454 -14.96 -39.20 -13.77
C ALA A 454 -16.05 -39.48 -12.67
N VAL A 455 -17.30 -38.96 -12.84
CA VAL A 455 -18.38 -38.75 -11.81
C VAL A 455 -19.83 -39.21 -12.21
N THR A 456 -20.78 -39.41 -11.26
CA THR A 456 -22.19 -39.94 -11.43
C THR A 456 -23.26 -39.29 -10.49
N THR A 457 -24.58 -39.35 -10.81
CA THR A 457 -25.71 -38.69 -10.06
C THR A 457 -27.04 -39.52 -9.94
N LYS A 458 -27.88 -39.21 -8.92
CA LYS A 458 -29.03 -40.02 -8.40
C LYS A 458 -30.45 -39.60 -8.86
N LEU A 459 -31.44 -40.49 -8.73
CA LEU A 459 -32.79 -40.39 -9.31
C LEU A 459 -33.95 -39.94 -8.38
N GLY A 460 -33.74 -39.94 -7.05
CA GLY A 460 -34.78 -39.74 -6.03
C GLY A 460 -35.56 -41.02 -5.68
N ASP A 461 -36.36 -40.99 -4.63
CA ASP A 461 -36.96 -42.17 -4.00
C ASP A 461 -38.39 -42.47 -4.52
N ASP A 462 -38.83 -43.72 -4.37
CA ASP A 462 -40.18 -44.28 -4.59
C ASP A 462 -41.14 -43.50 -5.52
N PHE A 463 -41.08 -43.78 -6.84
CA PHE A 463 -41.87 -43.08 -7.86
C PHE A 463 -42.49 -43.98 -8.94
N TYR A 464 -43.57 -43.53 -9.57
CA TYR A 464 -44.17 -44.18 -10.73
C TYR A 464 -43.58 -43.66 -12.04
N ALA A 465 -43.35 -44.55 -13.01
CA ALA A 465 -42.89 -44.18 -14.35
C ALA A 465 -43.45 -45.09 -15.46
N LYS A 466 -43.61 -44.51 -16.66
CA LYS A 466 -43.78 -45.26 -17.91
C LYS A 466 -42.40 -45.60 -18.46
N ILE A 467 -42.19 -46.85 -18.84
CA ILE A 467 -40.96 -47.31 -19.50
C ILE A 467 -41.24 -47.40 -20.99
N LYS A 468 -40.46 -46.68 -21.80
CA LYS A 468 -40.68 -46.60 -23.26
C LYS A 468 -39.38 -46.83 -24.04
N ASN A 469 -39.41 -47.81 -24.96
CA ASN A 469 -38.34 -48.01 -25.95
C ASN A 469 -38.37 -46.84 -26.97
N SER A 470 -37.21 -46.25 -27.24
CA SER A 470 -37.07 -45.07 -28.10
C SER A 470 -37.10 -45.38 -29.61
N HIS A 471 -36.87 -46.62 -30.03
CA HIS A 471 -36.70 -46.99 -31.45
C HIS A 471 -37.74 -47.96 -32.01
N ALA A 472 -38.39 -48.79 -31.19
CA ALA A 472 -39.25 -49.88 -31.68
C ALA A 472 -40.73 -49.82 -31.24
N GLY A 473 -41.17 -48.77 -30.54
CA GLY A 473 -42.55 -48.63 -30.06
C GLY A 473 -42.98 -49.66 -29.00
N THR A 474 -42.11 -50.62 -28.68
CA THR A 474 -42.33 -51.70 -27.72
C THR A 474 -42.35 -51.16 -26.28
N VAL A 475 -43.36 -51.59 -25.54
CA VAL A 475 -43.55 -51.36 -24.11
C VAL A 475 -43.48 -52.69 -23.38
N LEU A 476 -42.95 -52.69 -22.16
CA LEU A 476 -42.97 -53.87 -21.30
C LEU A 476 -44.41 -54.07 -20.81
N THR A 477 -45.08 -55.13 -21.29
CA THR A 477 -46.50 -55.36 -21.01
C THR A 477 -46.75 -56.42 -19.93
N LYS A 478 -47.97 -56.41 -19.37
CA LYS A 478 -48.42 -57.33 -18.33
C LYS A 478 -48.28 -58.80 -18.75
N VAL A 479 -47.86 -59.65 -17.82
CA VAL A 479 -47.87 -61.11 -18.00
C VAL A 479 -49.29 -61.60 -18.20
N ILE A 480 -49.52 -62.34 -19.30
CA ILE A 480 -50.78 -63.01 -19.55
C ILE A 480 -50.63 -64.45 -19.07
N PHE A 481 -51.55 -64.90 -18.21
CA PHE A 481 -51.68 -66.31 -17.86
C PHE A 481 -52.20 -67.05 -19.10
N ASP A 482 -51.34 -67.82 -19.76
CA ASP A 482 -51.76 -68.62 -20.91
C ASP A 482 -52.63 -69.80 -20.46
N SER A 483 -53.25 -70.53 -21.39
CA SER A 483 -54.13 -71.66 -21.06
C SER A 483 -53.41 -72.88 -20.47
N ASN A 484 -52.08 -72.84 -20.37
CA ASN A 484 -51.22 -73.94 -19.93
C ASN A 484 -50.62 -73.68 -18.54
N GLY A 485 -50.71 -72.44 -18.02
CA GLY A 485 -50.33 -72.08 -16.65
C GLY A 485 -48.87 -71.67 -16.48
N GLU A 486 -48.19 -71.28 -17.56
CA GLU A 486 -46.84 -70.72 -17.51
C GLU A 486 -46.85 -69.17 -17.58
N TRP A 487 -45.86 -68.55 -16.93
CA TRP A 487 -45.75 -67.10 -16.78
C TRP A 487 -44.76 -66.54 -17.80
N ASP A 488 -45.25 -65.81 -18.79
CA ASP A 488 -44.45 -65.37 -19.94
C ASP A 488 -44.48 -63.84 -20.11
N ALA A 489 -43.30 -63.20 -20.01
CA ALA A 489 -43.15 -61.76 -20.10
C ALA A 489 -42.91 -61.33 -21.55
N ARG A 490 -43.91 -60.73 -22.20
CA ARG A 490 -43.84 -60.34 -23.61
C ARG A 490 -43.75 -58.81 -23.78
N PHE A 491 -42.78 -58.40 -24.60
CA PHE A 491 -42.81 -57.11 -25.29
C PHE A 491 -43.56 -57.34 -26.62
N MET A 492 -44.63 -56.57 -26.84
CA MET A 492 -45.36 -56.62 -28.12
C MET A 492 -45.02 -55.39 -28.96
N GLU A 493 -44.55 -55.62 -30.18
CA GLU A 493 -44.63 -54.63 -31.26
C GLU A 493 -46.06 -54.68 -31.82
N ASP A 494 -46.92 -53.71 -31.49
CA ASP A 494 -48.20 -53.57 -32.19
C ASP A 494 -48.75 -52.13 -32.19
N GLN A 495 -49.61 -51.84 -33.16
CA GLN A 495 -50.11 -50.53 -33.55
C GLN A 495 -51.18 -49.93 -32.61
N GLY A 496 -51.09 -50.21 -31.31
CA GLY A 496 -52.03 -49.73 -30.29
C GLY A 496 -51.34 -49.38 -28.98
N ASN A 497 -51.17 -48.08 -28.71
CA ASN A 497 -50.59 -47.55 -27.46
C ASN A 497 -51.21 -48.21 -26.21
N ARG A 498 -50.41 -48.93 -25.44
CA ARG A 498 -50.72 -49.31 -24.04
C ARG A 498 -49.56 -48.94 -23.13
N ASP A 499 -49.60 -47.73 -22.60
CA ASP A 499 -48.65 -47.31 -21.58
C ASP A 499 -48.84 -48.13 -20.29
N ALA A 500 -47.88 -48.99 -19.96
CA ALA A 500 -47.80 -49.61 -18.64
C ALA A 500 -47.08 -48.68 -17.65
N VAL A 501 -47.64 -48.51 -16.46
CA VAL A 501 -47.03 -47.74 -15.35
C VAL A 501 -46.35 -48.71 -14.39
N TRP A 502 -45.10 -48.39 -14.06
CA TRP A 502 -44.20 -49.20 -13.23
C TRP A 502 -43.84 -48.41 -11.97
N HIS A 503 -43.75 -49.10 -10.84
CA HIS A 503 -43.28 -48.52 -9.58
C HIS A 503 -41.77 -48.76 -9.45
N PHE A 504 -41.02 -47.70 -9.16
CA PHE A 504 -39.57 -47.69 -8.94
C PHE A 504 -39.31 -47.39 -7.47
N VAL A 505 -39.01 -48.42 -6.68
CA VAL A 505 -38.70 -48.33 -5.25
C VAL A 505 -37.19 -48.29 -5.06
N ARG A 506 -36.68 -47.44 -4.16
CA ARG A 506 -35.23 -47.36 -3.91
C ARG A 506 -34.82 -48.28 -2.76
N ASN A 507 -33.73 -49.04 -2.93
CA ASN A 507 -33.28 -49.98 -1.91
C ASN A 507 -32.50 -49.26 -0.80
N LYS A 508 -32.91 -49.43 0.46
CA LYS A 508 -32.28 -48.75 1.60
C LYS A 508 -30.89 -49.31 1.90
N GLY A 509 -29.88 -48.44 1.86
CA GLY A 509 -28.47 -48.80 2.09
C GLY A 509 -27.72 -49.26 0.85
N GLU A 510 -28.37 -49.31 -0.31
CA GLU A 510 -27.78 -49.68 -1.59
C GLU A 510 -28.01 -48.57 -2.62
N ASP A 511 -27.07 -48.36 -3.54
CA ASP A 511 -27.27 -47.50 -4.70
C ASP A 511 -27.96 -48.33 -5.81
N THR A 512 -29.20 -48.77 -5.55
CA THR A 512 -30.02 -49.58 -6.47
C THR A 512 -31.53 -49.28 -6.34
N TYR A 513 -32.29 -49.67 -7.36
CA TYR A 513 -33.75 -49.57 -7.44
C TYR A 513 -34.39 -50.92 -7.77
N THR A 514 -35.47 -51.27 -7.08
CA THR A 514 -36.38 -52.37 -7.44
C THR A 514 -37.52 -51.82 -8.31
N ILE A 515 -37.78 -52.43 -9.48
CA ILE A 515 -38.84 -52.01 -10.41
C ILE A 515 -39.87 -53.13 -10.60
N TYR A 516 -41.17 -52.82 -10.51
CA TYR A 516 -42.27 -53.78 -10.72
C TYR A 516 -43.53 -53.13 -11.32
N CYS A 517 -44.45 -53.95 -11.86
CA CYS A 517 -45.72 -53.50 -12.46
C CYS A 517 -46.90 -53.85 -11.53
N ASP A 518 -47.88 -52.96 -11.46
CA ASP A 518 -49.04 -53.19 -10.60
C ASP A 518 -49.95 -54.30 -11.14
N GLY A 519 -50.44 -55.14 -10.23
CA GLY A 519 -51.28 -56.30 -10.51
C GLY A 519 -50.58 -57.66 -10.58
N ASP A 520 -49.25 -57.76 -10.64
CA ASP A 520 -48.51 -59.02 -10.38
C ASP A 520 -47.01 -58.81 -10.08
N GLU A 521 -46.62 -58.96 -8.81
CA GLU A 521 -45.24 -58.74 -8.32
C GLU A 521 -44.25 -59.87 -8.67
N GLY A 522 -44.58 -60.75 -9.62
CA GLY A 522 -43.76 -61.90 -10.02
C GLY A 522 -42.49 -61.55 -10.81
N LEU A 523 -42.30 -60.29 -11.19
CA LEU A 523 -41.16 -59.78 -11.96
C LEU A 523 -40.63 -58.49 -11.32
N ALA A 524 -39.68 -58.65 -10.41
CA ALA A 524 -38.91 -57.56 -9.84
C ALA A 524 -37.55 -57.46 -10.54
N LEU A 525 -37.21 -56.25 -11.03
CA LEU A 525 -35.91 -55.91 -11.59
C LEU A 525 -35.17 -55.01 -10.61
N ASP A 526 -34.14 -55.54 -9.95
CA ASP A 526 -33.13 -54.71 -9.28
C ASP A 526 -32.18 -54.08 -10.32
N VAL A 527 -31.88 -52.80 -10.19
CA VAL A 527 -31.07 -52.02 -11.15
C VAL A 527 -30.09 -51.12 -10.40
N CYS A 528 -28.80 -51.11 -10.79
CA CYS A 528 -27.77 -50.33 -10.10
C CYS A 528 -27.74 -48.85 -10.52
N ASP A 529 -27.50 -47.98 -9.54
CA ASP A 529 -27.14 -46.57 -9.71
C ASP A 529 -25.60 -46.44 -9.67
N GLY A 530 -25.00 -46.22 -10.84
CA GLY A 530 -23.63 -45.69 -10.95
C GLY A 530 -22.45 -46.66 -10.75
N LYS A 531 -22.33 -47.34 -9.60
CA LYS A 531 -21.13 -48.15 -9.21
C LYS A 531 -21.44 -49.31 -8.25
N ASP A 532 -21.02 -50.52 -8.60
CA ASP A 532 -20.84 -51.66 -7.68
C ASP A 532 -19.33 -51.89 -7.47
N VAL A 533 -18.86 -51.72 -6.24
CA VAL A 533 -17.43 -51.90 -5.86
C VAL A 533 -17.06 -53.37 -5.61
N ASP A 534 -18.04 -54.24 -5.43
CA ASP A 534 -17.89 -55.58 -4.84
C ASP A 534 -18.20 -56.74 -5.81
N LYS A 535 -18.60 -56.44 -7.06
CA LYS A 535 -18.89 -57.40 -8.14
C LYS A 535 -19.92 -58.48 -7.78
N ARG A 536 -20.92 -58.19 -6.93
CA ARG A 536 -21.97 -59.17 -6.60
C ARG A 536 -23.05 -59.21 -7.69
N ASN A 537 -23.70 -60.36 -7.87
CA ASN A 537 -24.74 -60.51 -8.89
C ASN A 537 -26.09 -59.97 -8.40
N ILE A 538 -26.77 -59.23 -9.26
CA ILE A 538 -28.16 -58.83 -9.06
C ILE A 538 -29.07 -60.04 -9.31
N ARG A 539 -30.13 -60.22 -8.53
CA ARG A 539 -31.11 -61.31 -8.73
C ARG A 539 -32.36 -60.80 -9.42
N VAL A 540 -32.70 -61.38 -10.56
CA VAL A 540 -34.08 -61.38 -11.05
C VAL A 540 -34.73 -62.66 -10.55
N TRP A 541 -35.82 -62.56 -9.80
CA TRP A 541 -36.60 -63.74 -9.41
C TRP A 541 -37.54 -64.13 -10.56
N THR A 542 -37.07 -65.00 -11.44
CA THR A 542 -37.96 -65.88 -12.22
C THR A 542 -37.96 -67.26 -11.58
N VAL A 543 -39.04 -68.03 -11.78
CA VAL A 543 -39.35 -69.24 -11.01
C VAL A 543 -38.26 -70.34 -11.09
N ASN A 544 -37.37 -70.29 -12.09
CA ASN A 544 -36.38 -71.34 -12.38
C ASN A 544 -34.89 -70.93 -12.23
N GLY A 545 -34.56 -69.78 -11.63
CA GLY A 545 -33.23 -69.56 -11.02
C GLY A 545 -32.02 -69.34 -11.95
N SER A 546 -32.21 -68.71 -13.11
CA SER A 546 -31.14 -68.40 -14.08
C SER A 546 -30.47 -67.03 -13.88
N ILE A 547 -29.25 -66.84 -14.42
CA ILE A 547 -28.45 -65.61 -14.27
C ILE A 547 -28.90 -64.52 -15.26
N ALA A 548 -29.25 -63.34 -14.77
CA ALA A 548 -29.60 -62.17 -15.59
C ALA A 548 -28.41 -61.23 -15.84
N GLU A 549 -28.44 -60.48 -16.96
CA GLU A 549 -27.47 -59.40 -17.22
C GLU A 549 -27.66 -58.22 -16.23
N LYS A 550 -26.58 -57.55 -15.83
CA LYS A 550 -26.65 -56.34 -15.00
C LYS A 550 -27.19 -55.16 -15.79
N TRP A 551 -28.03 -54.33 -15.17
CA TRP A 551 -28.52 -53.06 -15.73
C TRP A 551 -28.17 -51.89 -14.83
N TYR A 552 -27.92 -50.74 -15.46
CA TYR A 552 -27.68 -49.45 -14.82
C TYR A 552 -28.78 -48.46 -15.15
N ILE A 553 -29.10 -47.58 -14.21
CA ILE A 553 -29.77 -46.32 -14.54
C ILE A 553 -28.69 -45.26 -14.84
N ARG A 554 -28.92 -44.46 -15.88
CA ARG A 554 -28.08 -43.32 -16.27
C ARG A 554 -28.93 -42.07 -16.40
N GLY A 555 -28.34 -40.92 -16.10
CA GLY A 555 -29.01 -39.63 -16.21
C GLY A 555 -28.08 -38.52 -16.66
N THR A 556 -28.59 -37.66 -17.53
CA THR A 556 -28.01 -36.37 -17.93
C THR A 556 -29.15 -35.36 -18.06
N GLU A 557 -28.98 -34.15 -17.52
CA GLU A 557 -29.95 -33.04 -17.67
C GLU A 557 -31.42 -33.40 -17.35
N GLY A 558 -31.65 -34.24 -16.33
CA GLY A 558 -32.99 -34.64 -15.88
C GLY A 558 -33.71 -35.67 -16.78
N LYS A 559 -33.04 -36.22 -17.80
CA LYS A 559 -33.54 -37.35 -18.60
C LYS A 559 -32.89 -38.64 -18.13
N TYR A 560 -33.67 -39.71 -17.97
CA TYR A 560 -33.22 -40.98 -17.39
C TYR A 560 -33.47 -42.16 -18.32
N TYR A 561 -32.56 -43.12 -18.33
CA TYR A 561 -32.64 -44.31 -19.17
C TYR A 561 -31.99 -45.55 -18.55
N LEU A 562 -32.48 -46.72 -18.97
CA LEU A 562 -31.96 -48.03 -18.58
C LEU A 562 -30.89 -48.52 -19.56
N GLN A 563 -29.75 -48.98 -19.05
CA GLN A 563 -28.60 -49.43 -19.84
C GLN A 563 -28.00 -50.73 -19.28
N ALA A 564 -28.10 -51.84 -20.03
CA ALA A 564 -27.38 -53.08 -19.75
C ALA A 564 -25.85 -52.87 -19.66
N ALA A 565 -25.17 -53.66 -18.83
CA ALA A 565 -23.83 -53.35 -18.34
C ALA A 565 -22.67 -53.75 -19.26
N CYS A 566 -22.78 -54.87 -20.01
CA CYS A 566 -21.61 -55.51 -20.63
C CYS A 566 -21.89 -56.23 -21.98
N SER A 567 -22.46 -55.57 -22.99
CA SER A 567 -22.34 -56.06 -24.39
C SER A 567 -22.61 -54.99 -25.47
N ASN A 568 -22.12 -55.28 -26.68
CA ASN A 568 -22.32 -54.52 -27.91
C ASN A 568 -23.51 -55.04 -28.77
N THR A 569 -24.15 -56.13 -28.34
CA THR A 569 -25.38 -56.70 -28.92
C THR A 569 -26.17 -57.31 -27.77
N ARG A 570 -27.32 -56.72 -27.46
CA ARG A 570 -27.99 -56.90 -26.17
C ARG A 570 -29.24 -57.76 -26.32
N VAL A 571 -29.25 -58.91 -25.62
CA VAL A 571 -30.39 -59.82 -25.52
C VAL A 571 -30.62 -60.14 -24.05
N LEU A 572 -31.84 -59.93 -23.56
CA LEU A 572 -32.25 -60.52 -22.28
C LEU A 572 -32.49 -62.02 -22.52
N ASP A 573 -31.45 -62.84 -22.37
CA ASP A 573 -31.54 -64.29 -22.57
C ASP A 573 -32.07 -64.98 -21.30
N THR A 574 -32.98 -65.95 -21.49
CA THR A 574 -33.51 -66.78 -20.40
C THR A 574 -33.14 -68.25 -20.67
N PRO A 575 -32.16 -68.82 -19.92
CA PRO A 575 -31.74 -70.19 -20.10
C PRO A 575 -32.91 -71.19 -19.95
N GLY A 576 -33.24 -71.86 -21.05
CA GLY A 576 -34.36 -72.80 -21.14
C GLY A 576 -34.76 -73.15 -22.58
N GLY A 577 -34.50 -72.25 -23.54
CA GLY A 577 -34.83 -72.42 -24.97
C GLY A 577 -34.01 -73.46 -25.73
N ASN A 578 -34.07 -74.74 -25.35
CA ASN A 578 -33.44 -75.84 -26.08
C ASN A 578 -34.45 -76.65 -26.91
N GLY A 579 -34.94 -76.01 -27.98
CA GLY A 579 -35.77 -76.62 -29.03
C GLY A 579 -37.29 -76.57 -28.78
N GLY A 580 -38.00 -75.62 -29.43
CA GLY A 580 -39.47 -75.63 -29.41
C GLY A 580 -40.20 -74.29 -29.61
N THR A 581 -39.99 -73.60 -30.73
CA THR A 581 -40.92 -72.59 -31.32
C THR A 581 -41.35 -71.33 -30.55
N GLN A 582 -41.21 -71.18 -29.22
CA GLN A 582 -41.45 -69.91 -28.53
C GLN A 582 -40.37 -69.62 -27.48
N SER A 583 -39.75 -68.45 -27.58
CA SER A 583 -38.77 -67.92 -26.62
C SER A 583 -38.80 -66.39 -26.73
N ALA A 584 -38.98 -65.68 -25.62
CA ALA A 584 -39.00 -64.22 -25.59
C ALA A 584 -37.56 -63.66 -25.63
N GLN A 585 -37.01 -63.47 -26.83
CA GLN A 585 -35.70 -62.84 -27.03
C GLN A 585 -35.83 -61.32 -27.13
N LEU A 586 -35.25 -60.58 -26.18
CA LEU A 586 -35.33 -59.13 -26.14
C LEU A 586 -34.18 -58.45 -26.91
N TYR A 587 -34.34 -58.17 -28.19
CA TYR A 587 -33.33 -57.48 -28.99
C TYR A 587 -33.30 -55.97 -28.71
N VAL A 588 -32.17 -55.46 -28.21
CA VAL A 588 -31.95 -54.02 -28.04
C VAL A 588 -30.81 -53.55 -28.97
N TYR A 589 -31.19 -52.96 -30.11
CA TYR A 589 -30.26 -52.35 -31.06
C TYR A 589 -29.77 -51.00 -30.55
N ASN A 590 -28.47 -50.74 -30.65
CA ASN A 590 -27.86 -49.48 -30.27
C ASN A 590 -26.81 -49.07 -31.32
N SER A 591 -27.19 -48.18 -32.23
CA SER A 591 -26.34 -47.66 -33.30
C SER A 591 -26.13 -46.16 -33.13
N GLY A 592 -24.96 -45.76 -32.62
CA GLY A 592 -24.45 -44.37 -32.64
C GLY A 592 -25.14 -43.36 -31.71
N ASP A 593 -26.46 -43.24 -31.78
CA ASP A 593 -27.13 -41.94 -31.64
C ASP A 593 -28.11 -41.81 -30.45
N GLY A 594 -28.11 -42.71 -29.45
CA GLY A 594 -28.84 -42.46 -28.20
C GLY A 594 -29.23 -43.67 -27.33
N PRO A 595 -29.89 -43.43 -26.18
CA PRO A 595 -30.29 -44.49 -25.24
C PRO A 595 -31.56 -45.24 -25.67
N ALA A 596 -31.57 -46.56 -25.46
CA ALA A 596 -32.60 -47.44 -26.00
C ALA A 596 -33.90 -47.58 -25.18
N MET A 597 -33.88 -47.34 -23.86
CA MET A 597 -35.10 -47.37 -23.01
C MET A 597 -35.17 -46.17 -22.08
N SER A 598 -36.17 -45.32 -22.29
CA SER A 598 -36.44 -44.11 -21.50
C SER A 598 -37.33 -44.39 -20.28
N ILE A 599 -37.02 -43.74 -19.17
CA ILE A 599 -37.86 -43.69 -17.95
C ILE A 599 -38.59 -42.34 -17.94
N ILE A 600 -39.91 -42.37 -18.05
CA ILE A 600 -40.77 -41.18 -18.05
C ILE A 600 -41.58 -41.18 -16.74
N LYS A 601 -41.19 -40.36 -15.76
CA LYS A 601 -41.93 -40.25 -14.48
C LYS A 601 -43.39 -39.83 -14.75
N VAL A 602 -44.33 -40.44 -14.04
CA VAL A 602 -45.78 -40.13 -14.10
C VAL A 602 -46.26 -39.71 -12.73
N ASN A 603 -47.05 -38.64 -12.69
CA ASN A 603 -47.60 -38.09 -11.46
C ASN A 603 -49.05 -38.57 -11.27
N PRO A 604 -49.44 -39.07 -10.09
CA PRO A 604 -50.84 -39.19 -9.67
C PRO A 604 -51.57 -37.84 -9.63
N THR A 605 -52.90 -37.90 -9.44
CA THR A 605 -53.75 -36.70 -9.48
C THR A 605 -53.72 -35.97 -8.14
N LEU A 606 -52.74 -35.09 -7.94
CA LEU A 606 -52.55 -34.33 -6.69
C LEU A 606 -53.80 -33.51 -6.28
N GLU A 607 -54.68 -34.10 -5.46
CA GLU A 607 -55.66 -33.36 -4.67
C GLU A 607 -54.89 -32.62 -3.56
N LYS A 608 -54.85 -31.28 -3.64
CA LYS A 608 -54.18 -30.47 -2.60
C LYS A 608 -54.94 -30.53 -1.28
N LEU A 609 -54.20 -30.63 -0.17
CA LEU A 609 -54.76 -30.48 1.17
C LEU A 609 -55.26 -29.03 1.40
N SER A 610 -56.47 -28.92 1.93
CA SER A 610 -57.17 -27.66 2.19
C SER A 610 -56.93 -27.17 3.61
N GLU A 611 -56.57 -25.89 3.78
CA GLU A 611 -56.46 -25.24 5.10
C GLU A 611 -57.77 -25.30 5.91
N LYS A 612 -58.93 -25.37 5.24
CA LYS A 612 -60.24 -25.49 5.89
C LYS A 612 -60.52 -26.86 6.48
N GLU A 613 -59.80 -27.89 6.03
CA GLU A 613 -59.94 -29.28 6.50
C GLU A 613 -58.89 -29.60 7.59
N VAL A 614 -58.05 -28.65 8.00
CA VAL A 614 -57.09 -28.80 9.10
C VAL A 614 -57.85 -28.78 10.43
N VAL A 615 -57.91 -29.93 11.08
CA VAL A 615 -58.69 -30.14 12.32
C VAL A 615 -57.81 -30.28 13.57
N ALA A 616 -56.54 -30.62 13.39
CA ALA A 616 -55.55 -30.59 14.47
C ALA A 616 -54.14 -30.38 13.92
N SER A 617 -53.30 -29.73 14.72
CA SER A 617 -51.85 -29.82 14.56
C SER A 617 -51.15 -29.73 15.92
N GLY A 618 -49.86 -30.06 15.94
CA GLY A 618 -49.02 -29.93 17.12
C GLY A 618 -47.60 -30.40 16.87
N ASN A 619 -46.67 -29.99 17.75
CA ASN A 619 -45.28 -30.44 17.71
C ASN A 619 -45.07 -31.55 18.74
N TYR A 620 -44.32 -32.59 18.37
CA TYR A 620 -43.88 -33.64 19.28
C TYR A 620 -42.50 -34.16 18.85
N ASN A 621 -41.60 -34.38 19.82
CA ASN A 621 -40.25 -34.94 19.61
C ASN A 621 -39.38 -34.30 18.49
N GLY A 622 -39.58 -33.02 18.16
CA GLY A 622 -38.84 -32.32 17.10
C GLY A 622 -39.52 -32.31 15.74
N HIS A 623 -40.61 -33.07 15.59
CA HIS A 623 -41.44 -33.12 14.38
C HIS A 623 -42.72 -32.30 14.59
N TYR A 624 -43.22 -31.71 13.51
CA TYR A 624 -44.54 -31.06 13.47
C TYR A 624 -45.53 -31.99 12.77
N TYR A 625 -46.74 -32.14 13.31
CA TYR A 625 -47.77 -33.04 12.77
C TYR A 625 -49.04 -32.25 12.50
N GLN A 626 -49.71 -32.55 11.38
CA GLN A 626 -50.95 -31.90 10.96
C GLN A 626 -51.96 -32.94 10.45
N VAL A 627 -53.17 -32.89 11.02
CA VAL A 627 -54.29 -33.78 10.73
C VAL A 627 -55.31 -33.04 9.87
N PHE A 628 -55.69 -33.69 8.77
CA PHE A 628 -56.65 -33.19 7.81
C PHE A 628 -57.82 -34.17 7.68
N ASP A 629 -59.04 -33.64 7.75
CA ASP A 629 -60.25 -34.43 7.47
C ASP A 629 -60.49 -34.62 5.97
N GLN A 630 -59.63 -34.10 5.09
CA GLN A 630 -59.84 -34.23 3.66
C GLN A 630 -59.76 -35.70 3.21
N SER A 631 -60.83 -36.18 2.60
CA SER A 631 -60.98 -37.57 2.15
C SER A 631 -60.14 -37.82 0.89
N MET A 632 -59.02 -38.54 1.02
CA MET A 632 -58.07 -38.90 -0.04
C MET A 632 -57.78 -40.41 -0.09
N ASN A 633 -57.38 -40.95 -1.24
CA ASN A 633 -56.71 -42.26 -1.29
C ASN A 633 -55.27 -42.14 -0.73
N TRP A 634 -54.61 -43.27 -0.46
CA TRP A 634 -53.28 -43.26 0.18
C TRP A 634 -52.18 -42.57 -0.64
N SER A 635 -52.21 -42.73 -1.98
CA SER A 635 -51.19 -42.17 -2.88
C SER A 635 -51.29 -40.65 -3.01
N ASP A 636 -52.51 -40.11 -3.12
CA ASP A 636 -52.74 -38.66 -3.13
C ASP A 636 -52.47 -38.06 -1.74
N ALA A 637 -52.77 -38.79 -0.65
CA ALA A 637 -52.43 -38.39 0.71
C ALA A 637 -50.90 -38.30 0.93
N LYS A 638 -50.12 -39.28 0.44
CA LYS A 638 -48.65 -39.23 0.42
C LYS A 638 -48.15 -37.97 -0.27
N LEU A 639 -48.56 -37.78 -1.52
CA LEU A 639 -48.11 -36.65 -2.35
C LEU A 639 -48.54 -35.30 -1.80
N ALA A 640 -49.70 -35.22 -1.14
CA ALA A 640 -50.17 -33.98 -0.56
C ALA A 640 -49.42 -33.62 0.74
N CYS A 641 -48.98 -34.60 1.53
CA CYS A 641 -48.03 -34.35 2.63
C CYS A 641 -46.64 -33.92 2.10
N GLU A 642 -46.14 -34.58 1.05
CA GLU A 642 -44.88 -34.23 0.38
C GLU A 642 -44.92 -32.81 -0.23
N ALA A 643 -46.05 -32.43 -0.83
CA ALA A 643 -46.26 -31.08 -1.36
C ALA A 643 -46.34 -29.99 -0.27
N LEU A 644 -46.56 -30.36 0.99
CA LEU A 644 -46.47 -29.45 2.14
C LEU A 644 -45.07 -29.47 2.80
N GLY A 645 -44.13 -30.26 2.30
CA GLY A 645 -42.77 -30.38 2.83
C GLY A 645 -42.58 -31.43 3.94
N GLY A 646 -43.44 -32.44 3.99
CA GLY A 646 -43.39 -33.54 4.96
C GLY A 646 -43.64 -34.91 4.32
N HIS A 647 -44.09 -35.88 5.10
CA HIS A 647 -44.53 -37.19 4.62
C HIS A 647 -45.78 -37.66 5.39
N LEU A 648 -46.39 -38.78 4.99
CA LEU A 648 -47.40 -39.42 5.83
C LEU A 648 -46.77 -39.86 7.16
N VAL A 649 -47.51 -39.68 8.25
CA VAL A 649 -46.98 -39.88 9.60
C VAL A 649 -46.38 -41.28 9.82
N THR A 650 -45.18 -41.29 10.40
CA THR A 650 -44.53 -42.47 10.95
C THR A 650 -44.85 -42.57 12.44
N ILE A 651 -44.94 -43.79 12.97
CA ILE A 651 -45.24 -44.01 14.40
C ILE A 651 -44.23 -45.02 14.93
N THR A 652 -43.17 -44.48 15.50
CA THR A 652 -41.96 -45.19 15.92
C THR A 652 -41.99 -45.61 17.39
N ASP A 653 -42.83 -44.99 18.23
CA ASP A 653 -43.05 -45.41 19.61
C ASP A 653 -44.49 -45.23 20.16
N ALA A 654 -44.73 -45.75 21.36
CA ALA A 654 -46.03 -45.74 22.02
C ALA A 654 -46.50 -44.37 22.56
N LYS A 655 -45.56 -43.45 22.84
CA LYS A 655 -45.86 -42.08 23.28
C LYS A 655 -46.20 -41.20 22.07
N GLU A 656 -45.47 -41.37 20.97
CA GLU A 656 -45.77 -40.78 19.68
C GLU A 656 -47.17 -41.20 19.22
N GLN A 657 -47.49 -42.49 19.27
CA GLN A 657 -48.85 -42.97 19.00
C GLN A 657 -49.89 -42.27 19.89
N ALA A 658 -49.65 -42.15 21.20
CA ALA A 658 -50.60 -41.51 22.11
C ALA A 658 -50.77 -40.01 21.80
N PHE A 659 -49.73 -39.33 21.35
CA PHE A 659 -49.79 -37.96 20.87
C PHE A 659 -50.63 -37.86 19.58
N ILE A 660 -50.38 -38.70 18.58
CA ILE A 660 -51.18 -38.74 17.33
C ILE A 660 -52.65 -39.05 17.62
N GLU A 661 -52.95 -40.04 18.47
CA GLU A 661 -54.32 -40.35 18.90
C GLU A 661 -55.00 -39.14 19.59
N SER A 662 -54.25 -38.28 20.28
CA SER A 662 -54.78 -37.04 20.88
C SER A 662 -55.07 -35.93 19.87
N LEU A 663 -54.32 -35.86 18.76
CA LEU A 663 -54.62 -34.98 17.63
C LEU A 663 -55.86 -35.47 16.89
N LEU A 664 -55.94 -36.77 16.61
CA LEU A 664 -57.07 -37.41 15.92
C LEU A 664 -58.41 -37.24 16.64
N ALA A 665 -58.40 -37.15 17.97
CA ALA A 665 -59.62 -36.91 18.77
C ALA A 665 -60.34 -35.59 18.44
N LYS A 666 -59.70 -34.65 17.71
CA LYS A 666 -60.30 -33.40 17.22
C LYS A 666 -60.89 -33.51 15.81
N GLY A 667 -60.54 -34.55 15.06
CA GLY A 667 -61.00 -34.76 13.69
C GLY A 667 -62.30 -35.55 13.59
N THR A 668 -62.98 -35.43 12.45
CA THR A 668 -64.32 -35.98 12.20
C THR A 668 -64.31 -37.24 11.34
N LYS A 669 -63.20 -37.58 10.67
CA LYS A 669 -63.08 -38.86 9.97
C LYS A 669 -62.84 -40.02 10.95
N ASN A 670 -63.33 -41.19 10.56
CA ASN A 670 -63.24 -42.40 11.38
C ASN A 670 -61.87 -43.09 11.27
N GLN A 671 -61.13 -42.77 10.21
CA GLN A 671 -59.92 -43.46 9.77
C GLN A 671 -59.01 -42.44 9.09
N TYR A 672 -57.69 -42.57 9.28
CA TYR A 672 -56.69 -41.74 8.64
C TYR A 672 -55.53 -42.57 8.11
N TRP A 673 -54.97 -42.16 6.97
CA TRP A 673 -53.76 -42.78 6.41
C TRP A 673 -52.52 -42.49 7.26
N ILE A 674 -51.63 -43.48 7.32
CA ILE A 674 -50.29 -43.38 7.92
C ILE A 674 -49.25 -43.88 6.92
N GLY A 675 -47.98 -43.56 7.14
CA GLY A 675 -46.88 -43.88 6.23
C GLY A 675 -46.41 -45.35 6.26
N LEU A 676 -47.25 -46.31 6.63
CA LEU A 676 -46.85 -47.73 6.74
C LEU A 676 -47.39 -48.54 5.55
N ASN A 677 -46.52 -49.33 4.91
CA ASN A 677 -46.90 -50.19 3.79
C ASN A 677 -46.19 -51.56 3.78
N ILE A 678 -46.56 -52.42 2.82
CA ILE A 678 -45.96 -53.75 2.60
C ILE A 678 -45.19 -53.76 1.28
N TYR A 679 -43.93 -54.18 1.32
CA TYR A 679 -43.09 -54.43 0.14
C TYR A 679 -42.42 -55.80 0.24
N SER A 680 -42.58 -56.66 -0.77
CA SER A 680 -41.96 -58.01 -0.85
C SER A 680 -42.12 -58.82 0.45
N ASN A 681 -43.36 -58.90 0.95
CA ASN A 681 -43.75 -59.54 2.22
C ASN A 681 -43.11 -58.93 3.50
N SER A 682 -42.58 -57.70 3.45
CA SER A 682 -41.99 -56.98 4.60
C SER A 682 -42.71 -55.66 4.89
N PHE A 683 -42.93 -55.34 6.17
CA PHE A 683 -43.54 -54.08 6.61
C PHE A 683 -42.49 -52.96 6.67
N ARG A 684 -42.75 -51.81 6.03
CA ARG A 684 -41.86 -50.65 6.04
C ARG A 684 -42.62 -49.34 6.24
N TRP A 685 -41.96 -48.38 6.89
CA TRP A 685 -42.39 -47.00 6.89
C TRP A 685 -41.97 -46.31 5.59
N ILE A 686 -42.64 -45.20 5.25
CA ILE A 686 -42.44 -44.40 4.04
C ILE A 686 -41.04 -43.76 3.95
N THR A 687 -40.40 -43.56 5.10
CA THR A 687 -38.99 -43.15 5.29
C THR A 687 -38.00 -44.33 5.16
N GLY A 688 -38.51 -45.54 4.92
CA GLY A 688 -37.78 -46.76 4.62
C GLY A 688 -37.35 -47.60 5.84
N GLU A 689 -37.62 -47.17 7.07
CA GLU A 689 -37.40 -47.96 8.29
C GLU A 689 -38.21 -49.26 8.26
N THR A 690 -37.59 -50.36 8.68
CA THR A 690 -38.33 -51.56 9.12
C THR A 690 -38.95 -51.26 10.48
N SER A 691 -40.24 -51.55 10.65
CA SER A 691 -40.99 -51.15 11.83
C SER A 691 -40.64 -52.00 13.06
N SER A 692 -39.85 -51.43 13.97
CA SER A 692 -39.51 -52.03 15.28
C SER A 692 -40.65 -51.91 16.30
N TYR A 693 -41.52 -50.91 16.14
CA TYR A 693 -42.74 -50.70 16.91
C TYR A 693 -43.96 -50.87 16.01
N LEU A 694 -44.83 -51.81 16.38
CA LEU A 694 -46.08 -52.13 15.70
C LEU A 694 -47.15 -52.49 16.75
N ASN A 695 -48.20 -51.69 16.86
CA ASN A 695 -49.23 -51.85 17.90
C ASN A 695 -50.60 -52.27 17.32
N TRP A 696 -50.54 -53.25 16.41
CA TRP A 696 -51.69 -53.76 15.65
C TRP A 696 -52.79 -54.37 16.54
N ASP A 697 -53.97 -54.50 15.94
CA ASP A 697 -55.15 -55.09 16.56
C ASP A 697 -55.01 -56.60 16.71
N THR A 698 -55.73 -57.20 17.67
CA THR A 698 -55.77 -58.67 17.82
C THR A 698 -56.21 -59.34 16.51
N GLY A 699 -55.32 -60.17 15.93
CA GLY A 699 -55.55 -60.79 14.63
C GLY A 699 -55.16 -59.92 13.42
N ARG A 700 -54.34 -58.88 13.63
CA ARG A 700 -53.68 -58.08 12.60
C ARG A 700 -52.17 -57.97 12.90
N PRO A 701 -51.29 -57.92 11.87
CA PRO A 701 -51.58 -58.19 10.46
C PRO A 701 -52.05 -59.64 10.26
N ASP A 702 -52.93 -59.89 9.30
CA ASP A 702 -53.34 -61.23 8.91
C ASP A 702 -52.38 -61.78 7.84
N GLU A 703 -51.51 -62.72 8.23
CA GLU A 703 -50.41 -63.27 7.41
C GLU A 703 -50.87 -64.04 6.15
N ASN A 704 -52.18 -64.16 5.91
CA ASN A 704 -52.73 -65.04 4.87
C ASN A 704 -52.78 -64.36 3.49
N LEU A 705 -51.61 -64.10 2.93
CA LEU A 705 -51.40 -63.53 1.57
C LEU A 705 -51.89 -64.45 0.42
N SER A 706 -52.37 -65.64 0.75
CA SER A 706 -52.67 -66.75 -0.18
C SER A 706 -54.04 -66.65 -0.88
N THR A 707 -54.97 -65.81 -0.42
CA THR A 707 -56.36 -65.79 -0.93
C THR A 707 -56.68 -64.66 -1.92
N GLY A 708 -55.68 -64.08 -2.59
CA GLY A 708 -55.87 -63.12 -3.70
C GLY A 708 -56.49 -61.76 -3.33
N ARG A 709 -56.83 -61.50 -2.07
CA ARG A 709 -57.21 -60.19 -1.53
C ARG A 709 -56.07 -59.65 -0.68
N LYS A 710 -55.01 -59.21 -1.37
CA LYS A 710 -53.83 -58.60 -0.75
C LYS A 710 -54.20 -57.19 -0.27
N ARG A 711 -53.58 -56.72 0.83
CA ARG A 711 -53.81 -55.38 1.39
C ARG A 711 -52.47 -54.76 1.74
N TYR A 712 -52.22 -53.52 1.35
CA TYR A 712 -50.85 -52.98 1.33
C TYR A 712 -50.64 -51.65 2.05
N CYS A 713 -51.70 -50.88 2.35
CA CYS A 713 -51.60 -49.56 2.97
C CYS A 713 -52.15 -49.53 4.40
N GLY A 714 -51.37 -48.96 5.31
CA GLY A 714 -51.70 -48.84 6.73
C GLY A 714 -52.56 -47.63 7.05
N GLN A 715 -53.50 -47.80 7.98
CA GLN A 715 -54.34 -46.73 8.51
C GLN A 715 -54.57 -46.86 10.01
N ILE A 716 -54.82 -45.72 10.67
CA ILE A 716 -55.15 -45.60 12.08
C ILE A 716 -56.63 -45.20 12.28
N LEU A 717 -57.28 -45.72 13.31
CA LEU A 717 -58.69 -45.46 13.62
C LEU A 717 -58.87 -44.34 14.65
N ASN A 718 -59.85 -43.48 14.42
CA ASN A 718 -60.18 -42.38 15.32
C ASN A 718 -61.08 -42.86 16.47
N LYS A 719 -60.60 -42.69 17.71
CA LYS A 719 -61.31 -43.09 18.94
C LYS A 719 -62.50 -42.20 19.30
N ALA A 720 -62.67 -41.04 18.67
CA ALA A 720 -63.75 -40.10 18.99
C ALA A 720 -65.14 -40.53 18.43
N ASN A 721 -65.23 -41.51 17.51
CA ASN A 721 -66.52 -41.93 16.97
C ASN A 721 -67.20 -43.02 17.84
N PRO A 722 -68.42 -42.77 18.39
CA PRO A 722 -69.10 -43.71 19.28
C PRO A 722 -69.58 -45.03 18.63
N ASN A 723 -69.55 -45.15 17.30
CA ASN A 723 -70.01 -46.36 16.60
C ASN A 723 -68.92 -47.46 16.47
N LEU A 724 -67.69 -47.22 16.93
CA LEU A 724 -66.59 -48.20 16.89
C LEU A 724 -66.50 -49.03 18.18
N SER A 725 -67.39 -50.02 18.32
CA SER A 725 -67.36 -50.97 19.45
C SER A 725 -66.27 -52.05 19.27
N GLY A 726 -65.04 -51.73 19.64
CA GLY A 726 -63.94 -52.70 19.69
C GLY A 726 -62.58 -52.06 19.89
N SER A 727 -61.63 -52.80 20.48
CA SER A 727 -60.27 -52.36 20.81
C SER A 727 -59.34 -52.24 19.60
N ALA A 728 -59.86 -51.70 18.49
CA ALA A 728 -59.22 -51.61 17.20
C ALA A 728 -58.59 -50.22 16.98
N ARG A 729 -57.31 -50.18 16.61
CA ARG A 729 -56.43 -49.01 16.46
C ARG A 729 -55.78 -48.95 15.07
N PHE A 730 -55.19 -50.04 14.58
CA PHE A 730 -54.51 -50.07 13.28
C PHE A 730 -55.03 -51.19 12.38
N LYS A 731 -55.28 -50.86 11.10
CA LYS A 731 -55.79 -51.82 10.11
C LYS A 731 -55.11 -51.68 8.76
N TRP A 732 -55.10 -52.78 8.02
CA TRP A 732 -54.86 -52.79 6.58
C TRP A 732 -56.15 -52.54 5.83
N ASN A 733 -56.10 -51.63 4.86
CA ASN A 733 -57.19 -51.41 3.92
C ASN A 733 -56.69 -51.51 2.47
N ASP A 734 -57.47 -52.24 1.67
CA ASP A 734 -57.43 -52.33 0.21
C ASP A 734 -58.56 -53.26 -0.24
N ILE A 735 -59.74 -52.71 -0.56
CA ILE A 735 -60.83 -53.48 -1.17
C ILE A 735 -61.39 -52.72 -2.36
N ASN A 736 -60.88 -53.09 -3.54
CA ASN A 736 -61.62 -52.98 -4.80
C ASN A 736 -62.99 -53.68 -4.66
N ASN A 737 -64.03 -52.92 -4.39
CA ASN A 737 -65.39 -53.45 -4.27
C ASN A 737 -66.03 -53.62 -5.65
N LEU A 738 -65.57 -54.65 -6.37
CA LEU A 738 -66.26 -55.38 -7.44
C LEU A 738 -67.24 -54.54 -8.30
N ASN A 739 -66.72 -53.88 -9.34
CA ASN A 739 -67.37 -53.80 -10.65
C ASN A 739 -66.36 -53.44 -11.76
N THR A 740 -66.46 -54.16 -12.88
CA THR A 740 -65.87 -53.97 -14.21
C THR A 740 -64.97 -52.75 -14.46
N VAL A 741 -63.68 -53.01 -14.71
CA VAL A 741 -62.72 -52.04 -15.28
C VAL A 741 -63.02 -51.84 -16.77
N GLU A 742 -63.68 -50.74 -17.12
CA GLU A 742 -63.96 -50.39 -18.52
C GLU A 742 -63.55 -48.96 -18.94
N ASP A 743 -62.99 -48.14 -18.02
CA ASP A 743 -62.52 -46.79 -18.35
C ASP A 743 -61.18 -46.46 -17.66
N GLN A 744 -60.27 -45.75 -18.34
CA GLN A 744 -58.90 -45.47 -17.89
C GLN A 744 -58.80 -44.42 -16.76
N LYS A 745 -59.90 -44.11 -16.07
CA LYS A 745 -60.00 -43.03 -15.08
C LYS A 745 -60.03 -43.47 -13.62
N ASP A 746 -60.18 -44.77 -13.34
CA ASP A 746 -60.34 -45.30 -11.98
C ASP A 746 -59.03 -45.79 -11.31
N PHE A 747 -57.85 -45.42 -11.84
CA PHE A 747 -56.54 -45.87 -11.31
C PHE A 747 -56.23 -45.43 -9.86
N PHE A 748 -57.04 -44.53 -9.27
CA PHE A 748 -56.83 -43.98 -7.92
C PHE A 748 -58.13 -43.89 -7.07
N SER A 749 -59.24 -44.51 -7.46
CA SER A 749 -60.58 -44.13 -6.97
C SER A 749 -61.17 -44.95 -5.79
N THR A 750 -60.37 -45.73 -5.06
CA THR A 750 -60.85 -46.58 -3.95
C THR A 750 -60.44 -46.07 -2.55
N ASP A 751 -61.43 -46.05 -1.64
CA ASP A 751 -61.39 -45.57 -0.24
C ASP A 751 -60.69 -44.23 0.05
N LYS A 752 -61.50 -43.17 0.07
CA LYS A 752 -61.09 -41.82 0.46
C LYS A 752 -61.28 -41.55 1.97
N ILE A 753 -60.20 -41.60 2.75
CA ILE A 753 -60.18 -41.35 4.21
C ILE A 753 -59.27 -40.15 4.59
N GLY A 754 -59.21 -39.78 5.87
CA GLY A 754 -58.45 -38.60 6.32
C GLY A 754 -56.92 -38.77 6.20
N VAL A 755 -56.18 -37.68 6.38
CA VAL A 755 -54.72 -37.63 6.20
C VAL A 755 -54.02 -37.11 7.45
N ILE A 756 -52.87 -37.68 7.80
CA ILE A 756 -51.96 -37.15 8.83
C ILE A 756 -50.59 -36.98 8.20
N CYS A 757 -50.12 -35.74 8.15
CA CYS A 757 -48.77 -35.41 7.70
C CYS A 757 -47.85 -35.16 8.90
N GLU A 758 -46.62 -35.60 8.76
CA GLU A 758 -45.49 -35.36 9.65
C GLU A 758 -44.44 -34.54 8.89
N PHE A 759 -43.85 -33.56 9.56
CA PHE A 759 -42.90 -32.61 8.99
C PHE A 759 -41.65 -32.56 9.89
N GLU A 760 -40.49 -32.84 9.33
CA GLU A 760 -39.22 -32.42 9.92
C GLU A 760 -39.12 -30.88 9.80
N ASN A 761 -38.63 -30.20 10.84
CA ASN A 761 -38.25 -28.79 10.76
C ASN A 761 -36.76 -28.67 11.12
N VAL A 762 -35.92 -27.97 10.36
CA VAL A 762 -36.25 -26.73 9.64
C VAL A 762 -35.77 -26.74 8.18
N LYS A 763 -36.63 -26.26 7.28
CA LYS A 763 -36.35 -26.00 5.85
C LYS A 763 -35.07 -25.17 5.65
N GLU A 764 -34.19 -25.56 4.73
CA GLU A 764 -33.04 -24.72 4.32
C GLU A 764 -33.50 -23.66 3.30
N VAL A 765 -33.04 -22.42 3.49
CA VAL A 765 -33.38 -21.23 2.69
C VAL A 765 -32.12 -20.44 2.35
N THR A 766 -32.16 -19.73 1.23
CA THR A 766 -30.99 -19.12 0.60
C THR A 766 -31.06 -17.60 0.61
N LEU A 767 -30.02 -16.98 1.17
CA LEU A 767 -29.70 -15.58 0.98
C LEU A 767 -28.78 -15.40 -0.24
N THR A 768 -29.32 -14.85 -1.32
CA THR A 768 -28.56 -14.53 -2.54
C THR A 768 -28.21 -13.04 -2.57
N TYR A 769 -26.98 -12.71 -2.93
CA TYR A 769 -26.56 -11.32 -3.16
C TYR A 769 -26.56 -11.02 -4.66
N HIS A 770 -27.22 -9.94 -5.07
CA HIS A 770 -27.28 -9.51 -6.45
C HIS A 770 -26.60 -8.15 -6.59
N ALA A 771 -25.47 -8.09 -7.32
CA ALA A 771 -24.69 -6.87 -7.46
C ALA A 771 -25.39 -5.75 -8.26
N ASN A 772 -26.58 -5.98 -8.82
CA ASN A 772 -27.51 -4.93 -9.29
C ASN A 772 -26.86 -3.89 -10.24
N GLY A 773 -26.17 -4.37 -11.27
CA GLY A 773 -25.40 -3.54 -12.21
C GLY A 773 -23.92 -3.34 -11.82
N GLY A 774 -23.48 -3.87 -10.68
CA GLY A 774 -22.07 -4.08 -10.33
C GLY A 774 -21.59 -5.51 -10.59
N THR A 775 -20.38 -5.80 -10.10
CA THR A 775 -19.69 -7.10 -10.14
C THR A 775 -19.24 -7.50 -8.72
N GLN A 776 -18.63 -8.67 -8.55
CA GLN A 776 -18.14 -9.19 -7.26
C GLN A 776 -19.22 -9.27 -6.15
N ALA A 777 -20.43 -9.72 -6.51
CA ALA A 777 -21.44 -10.08 -5.51
C ALA A 777 -20.88 -11.16 -4.56
N PRO A 778 -21.10 -11.07 -3.23
CA PRO A 778 -20.73 -12.13 -2.31
C PRO A 778 -21.41 -13.46 -2.66
N ALA A 779 -20.77 -14.57 -2.29
CA ALA A 779 -21.37 -15.89 -2.42
C ALA A 779 -22.71 -15.97 -1.65
N LYS A 780 -23.67 -16.71 -2.21
CA LYS A 780 -24.95 -17.00 -1.55
C LYS A 780 -24.72 -17.80 -0.25
N VAL A 781 -25.54 -17.54 0.76
CA VAL A 781 -25.52 -18.22 2.06
C VAL A 781 -26.79 -19.06 2.19
N SER A 782 -26.68 -20.30 2.63
CA SER A 782 -27.83 -21.17 2.94
C SER A 782 -27.88 -21.43 4.44
N ALA A 783 -29.08 -21.35 5.03
CA ALA A 783 -29.32 -21.54 6.46
C ALA A 783 -30.76 -21.99 6.70
N ALA A 784 -31.08 -22.50 7.89
CA ALA A 784 -32.45 -22.88 8.25
C ALA A 784 -33.42 -21.68 8.26
N ASP A 785 -34.68 -21.89 7.86
CA ASP A 785 -35.75 -20.88 7.80
C ASP A 785 -36.00 -20.24 9.18
N GLY A 786 -35.95 -18.91 9.24
CA GLY A 786 -35.96 -18.14 10.49
C GLY A 786 -34.59 -17.98 11.16
N SER A 787 -33.50 -18.50 10.61
CA SER A 787 -32.15 -18.32 11.18
C SER A 787 -31.67 -16.87 11.07
N SER A 788 -30.99 -16.39 12.11
CA SER A 788 -30.22 -15.16 12.04
C SER A 788 -28.88 -15.42 11.36
N VAL A 789 -28.71 -14.91 10.15
CA VAL A 789 -27.45 -14.91 9.39
C VAL A 789 -26.75 -13.56 9.54
N VAL A 790 -25.42 -13.55 9.47
CA VAL A 790 -24.64 -12.31 9.41
C VAL A 790 -24.40 -11.99 7.93
N LEU A 791 -24.78 -10.79 7.50
CA LEU A 791 -24.57 -10.36 6.11
C LEU A 791 -23.08 -10.28 5.79
N SER A 792 -22.68 -10.71 4.59
CA SER A 792 -21.28 -10.69 4.17
C SER A 792 -20.65 -9.30 4.32
N THR A 793 -19.41 -9.27 4.80
CA THR A 793 -18.56 -8.08 4.85
C THR A 793 -17.84 -7.82 3.53
N SER A 794 -17.89 -8.75 2.57
CA SER A 794 -17.45 -8.51 1.20
C SER A 794 -18.43 -7.56 0.50
N ILE A 795 -17.90 -6.51 -0.12
CA ILE A 795 -18.69 -5.45 -0.76
C ILE A 795 -18.58 -5.63 -2.28
N PRO A 796 -19.70 -5.70 -3.04
CA PRO A 796 -19.65 -5.70 -4.50
C PRO A 796 -19.10 -4.38 -5.04
N VAL A 797 -18.59 -4.38 -6.27
CA VAL A 797 -18.01 -3.18 -6.90
C VAL A 797 -18.78 -2.77 -8.16
N ARG A 798 -19.01 -1.47 -8.34
CA ARG A 798 -19.64 -0.93 -9.55
C ARG A 798 -18.91 0.37 -9.93
N SER A 799 -18.28 0.38 -11.11
CA SER A 799 -17.51 1.54 -11.56
C SER A 799 -18.37 2.80 -11.60
N GLY A 800 -17.93 3.86 -10.92
CA GLY A 800 -18.67 5.12 -10.78
C GLY A 800 -19.86 5.10 -9.81
N TYR A 801 -19.98 4.09 -8.92
CA TYR A 801 -21.06 4.00 -7.93
C TYR A 801 -20.57 3.54 -6.55
N ASN A 802 -21.14 4.15 -5.51
CA ASN A 802 -20.95 3.84 -4.11
C ASN A 802 -21.98 2.79 -3.67
N PHE A 803 -21.50 1.70 -3.07
CA PHE A 803 -22.36 0.71 -2.45
C PHE A 803 -22.94 1.26 -1.13
N LEU A 804 -24.26 1.43 -1.05
CA LEU A 804 -24.95 1.95 0.13
C LEU A 804 -25.23 0.87 1.19
N GLY A 805 -25.13 -0.40 0.81
CA GLY A 805 -25.73 -1.52 1.53
C GLY A 805 -26.71 -2.29 0.64
N TRP A 806 -27.55 -3.09 1.29
CA TRP A 806 -28.46 -4.04 0.66
C TRP A 806 -29.93 -3.64 0.84
N ALA A 807 -30.78 -3.99 -0.13
CA ALA A 807 -32.23 -3.88 -0.06
C ALA A 807 -32.93 -5.11 -0.66
N LEU A 808 -34.22 -5.28 -0.36
CA LEU A 808 -35.03 -6.41 -0.84
C LEU A 808 -35.56 -6.23 -2.28
N THR A 809 -35.40 -5.04 -2.87
CA THR A 809 -35.84 -4.75 -4.24
C THR A 809 -34.70 -4.13 -5.06
N ALA A 810 -34.68 -4.40 -6.37
CA ALA A 810 -33.62 -3.96 -7.27
C ALA A 810 -33.64 -2.44 -7.56
N ASP A 811 -34.77 -1.78 -7.34
CA ASP A 811 -35.04 -0.37 -7.59
C ASP A 811 -34.90 0.52 -6.34
N ALA A 812 -34.53 -0.05 -5.19
CA ALA A 812 -34.37 0.68 -3.95
C ALA A 812 -33.30 1.79 -4.05
N SER A 813 -33.66 3.00 -3.59
CA SER A 813 -32.79 4.18 -3.55
C SER A 813 -32.06 4.39 -2.22
N SER A 814 -32.33 3.55 -1.22
CA SER A 814 -31.67 3.55 0.08
C SER A 814 -31.49 2.11 0.58
N ALA A 815 -30.41 1.86 1.33
CA ALA A 815 -30.12 0.54 1.86
C ALA A 815 -30.86 0.30 3.18
N ALA A 816 -31.55 -0.84 3.29
CA ALA A 816 -32.21 -1.28 4.51
C ALA A 816 -31.27 -2.09 5.43
N TYR A 817 -30.20 -2.67 4.87
CA TYR A 817 -29.26 -3.53 5.63
C TYR A 817 -27.81 -3.23 5.26
N GLN A 818 -26.92 -3.27 6.24
CA GLN A 818 -25.48 -2.99 6.08
C GLN A 818 -24.65 -4.29 6.07
N PRO A 819 -23.45 -4.31 5.45
CA PRO A 819 -22.49 -5.41 5.58
C PRO A 819 -22.22 -5.73 7.06
N GLY A 820 -22.13 -7.02 7.40
CA GLY A 820 -21.96 -7.47 8.79
C GLY A 820 -23.19 -7.34 9.70
N ALA A 821 -24.31 -6.77 9.23
CA ALA A 821 -25.54 -6.72 10.02
C ALA A 821 -26.16 -8.12 10.20
N LYS A 822 -26.87 -8.32 11.31
CA LYS A 822 -27.72 -9.51 11.48
C LYS A 822 -28.98 -9.37 10.62
N PHE A 823 -29.29 -10.42 9.87
CA PHE A 823 -30.47 -10.52 9.03
C PHE A 823 -31.22 -11.82 9.39
N ILE A 824 -32.55 -11.78 9.51
CA ILE A 824 -33.34 -12.99 9.77
C ILE A 824 -33.83 -13.52 8.42
N LEU A 825 -33.32 -14.68 8.03
CA LEU A 825 -33.58 -15.30 6.74
C LEU A 825 -34.87 -16.11 6.82
N ASN A 826 -36.00 -15.48 6.50
CA ASN A 826 -37.31 -16.12 6.39
C ASN A 826 -37.63 -16.35 4.91
N GLY A 827 -37.56 -17.60 4.44
CA GLY A 827 -37.62 -17.94 3.01
C GLY A 827 -36.36 -17.57 2.22
N ASP A 828 -36.35 -17.91 0.93
CA ASP A 828 -35.29 -17.48 0.00
C ASP A 828 -35.38 -15.97 -0.21
N VAL A 829 -34.27 -15.27 0.04
CA VAL A 829 -34.16 -13.81 -0.07
C VAL A 829 -33.08 -13.45 -1.07
N THR A 830 -33.38 -12.55 -2.00
CA THR A 830 -32.34 -11.85 -2.77
C THR A 830 -32.16 -10.44 -2.22
N LEU A 831 -30.94 -10.15 -1.80
CA LEU A 831 -30.50 -8.80 -1.44
C LEU A 831 -29.83 -8.14 -2.65
N TYR A 832 -30.44 -7.05 -3.11
CA TYR A 832 -29.93 -6.23 -4.20
C TYR A 832 -29.00 -5.16 -3.66
N ALA A 833 -27.84 -5.01 -4.30
CA ALA A 833 -26.91 -3.95 -4.00
C ALA A 833 -27.55 -2.60 -4.33
N VAL A 834 -27.59 -1.71 -3.34
CA VAL A 834 -28.07 -0.34 -3.52
C VAL A 834 -26.89 0.53 -3.89
N TRP A 835 -27.06 1.33 -4.94
CA TRP A 835 -25.98 2.12 -5.55
C TRP A 835 -26.33 3.60 -5.58
N GLU A 836 -25.53 4.41 -4.90
CA GLU A 836 -25.47 5.86 -5.13
C GLU A 836 -24.44 6.14 -6.22
N LYS A 837 -24.67 7.12 -7.10
CA LYS A 837 -23.66 7.47 -8.10
C LYS A 837 -22.45 8.12 -7.39
N ALA A 838 -21.27 7.53 -7.55
CA ALA A 838 -20.07 8.01 -6.88
C ALA A 838 -19.76 9.44 -7.35
N ILE A 839 -19.41 10.30 -6.40
CA ILE A 839 -18.89 11.63 -6.71
C ILE A 839 -17.53 11.44 -7.36
N GLY A 840 -17.31 12.03 -8.54
CA GLY A 840 -16.10 11.81 -9.32
C GLY A 840 -15.98 12.77 -10.50
N GLY A 841 -14.84 12.70 -11.18
CA GLY A 841 -14.50 13.57 -12.31
C GLY A 841 -13.13 13.21 -12.90
N SER A 842 -12.54 14.12 -13.67
CA SER A 842 -11.17 13.97 -14.18
C SER A 842 -10.12 14.50 -13.18
N CYS A 843 -8.92 13.90 -13.22
CA CYS A 843 -7.73 14.37 -12.48
C CYS A 843 -6.45 14.31 -13.36
N GLY A 844 -6.65 14.28 -14.68
CA GLY A 844 -5.62 14.24 -15.72
C GLY A 844 -6.32 14.23 -17.09
N THR A 845 -5.56 14.12 -18.18
CA THR A 845 -6.11 14.00 -19.54
C THR A 845 -6.80 12.66 -19.80
N SER A 846 -6.38 11.61 -19.10
CA SER A 846 -6.95 10.25 -19.20
C SER A 846 -7.04 9.55 -17.84
N LEU A 847 -7.02 10.33 -16.75
CA LEU A 847 -7.27 9.86 -15.39
C LEU A 847 -8.60 10.38 -14.85
N THR A 848 -9.32 9.50 -14.17
CA THR A 848 -10.56 9.80 -13.44
C THR A 848 -10.42 9.48 -11.96
N TRP A 849 -11.22 10.16 -11.14
CA TRP A 849 -11.31 9.90 -9.71
C TRP A 849 -12.75 9.62 -9.29
N SER A 850 -12.93 8.87 -8.22
CA SER A 850 -14.22 8.66 -7.56
C SER A 850 -14.08 8.53 -6.04
N LEU A 851 -15.07 8.96 -5.28
CA LEU A 851 -15.09 8.92 -3.82
C LEU A 851 -16.18 7.98 -3.28
N GLY A 852 -15.74 6.87 -2.69
CA GLY A 852 -16.56 5.87 -2.00
C GLY A 852 -17.13 6.37 -0.66
N GLN A 853 -18.28 5.83 -0.25
CA GLN A 853 -18.91 6.18 1.04
C GLN A 853 -18.06 5.81 2.28
N ALA A 854 -17.14 4.86 2.16
CA ALA A 854 -16.15 4.55 3.21
C ALA A 854 -14.97 5.56 3.25
N GLY A 855 -15.04 6.68 2.53
CA GLY A 855 -13.95 7.66 2.42
C GLY A 855 -12.79 7.16 1.55
N VAL A 856 -13.04 6.25 0.60
CA VAL A 856 -12.02 5.72 -0.30
C VAL A 856 -11.99 6.56 -1.58
N LEU A 857 -10.92 7.33 -1.77
CA LEU A 857 -10.67 8.06 -3.01
C LEU A 857 -9.90 7.16 -3.98
N THR A 858 -10.54 6.77 -5.08
CA THR A 858 -9.97 5.87 -6.09
C THR A 858 -9.59 6.67 -7.33
N ILE A 859 -8.35 6.55 -7.80
CA ILE A 859 -7.81 7.14 -9.02
C ILE A 859 -7.57 6.03 -10.05
N THR A 860 -8.16 6.16 -11.23
CA THR A 860 -8.09 5.14 -12.30
C THR A 860 -7.89 5.76 -13.68
N GLY A 861 -7.36 4.98 -14.61
CA GLY A 861 -7.05 5.39 -15.99
C GLY A 861 -5.57 5.21 -16.30
N SER A 862 -5.11 5.83 -17.40
CA SER A 862 -3.71 5.74 -17.83
C SER A 862 -3.05 7.12 -17.94
N GLY A 863 -1.79 7.21 -17.52
CA GLY A 863 -0.96 8.41 -17.67
C GLY A 863 -0.81 9.26 -16.40
N ALA A 864 -0.43 10.51 -16.59
CA ALA A 864 -0.04 11.42 -15.51
C ALA A 864 -1.25 12.10 -14.85
N MET A 865 -1.22 12.23 -13.53
CA MET A 865 -2.12 13.11 -12.78
C MET A 865 -1.72 14.57 -12.99
N THR A 866 -2.71 15.47 -13.02
CA THR A 866 -2.51 16.92 -13.09
C THR A 866 -1.71 17.41 -11.88
N ASN A 867 -0.68 18.21 -12.12
CA ASN A 867 -0.02 18.99 -11.07
C ASN A 867 -0.92 20.17 -10.67
N TYR A 868 -1.29 20.26 -9.39
CA TYR A 868 -2.14 21.33 -8.89
C TYR A 868 -1.28 22.46 -8.31
N ALA A 869 -1.61 23.73 -8.64
CA ALA A 869 -0.84 24.87 -8.15
C ALA A 869 -1.03 25.15 -6.64
N TYR A 870 -2.09 24.61 -6.04
CA TYR A 870 -2.46 24.79 -4.63
C TYR A 870 -3.54 23.79 -4.23
N LYS A 871 -3.69 23.52 -2.92
CA LYS A 871 -4.62 22.50 -2.40
C LYS A 871 -6.08 22.66 -2.85
N SER A 872 -6.58 23.88 -3.04
CA SER A 872 -7.97 24.12 -3.47
C SER A 872 -8.23 23.86 -4.95
N ALA A 873 -7.20 23.58 -5.76
CA ALA A 873 -7.35 23.15 -7.16
C ALA A 873 -7.52 21.63 -7.31
N MET A 874 -7.30 20.82 -6.27
CA MET A 874 -7.51 19.37 -6.37
C MET A 874 -9.02 19.06 -6.47
N PRO A 875 -9.46 18.17 -7.39
CA PRO A 875 -10.89 17.94 -7.66
C PRO A 875 -11.72 17.49 -6.45
N TRP A 876 -11.06 16.90 -5.46
CA TRP A 876 -11.67 16.38 -4.23
C TRP A 876 -11.51 17.32 -3.01
N TYR A 877 -11.15 18.60 -3.22
CA TYR A 877 -10.88 19.56 -2.13
C TYR A 877 -12.01 19.67 -1.10
N SER A 878 -13.27 19.67 -1.53
CA SER A 878 -14.45 19.71 -0.65
C SER A 878 -14.65 18.47 0.21
N TYR A 879 -13.89 17.40 -0.03
CA TYR A 879 -14.05 16.09 0.62
C TYR A 879 -12.85 15.66 1.48
N ILE A 880 -11.81 16.49 1.65
CA ILE A 880 -10.60 16.15 2.43
C ILE A 880 -10.90 15.66 3.86
N ASN A 881 -11.97 16.16 4.48
CA ASN A 881 -12.40 15.77 5.83
C ASN A 881 -13.17 14.43 5.88
N GLN A 882 -13.37 13.78 4.73
CA GLN A 882 -14.08 12.51 4.56
C GLN A 882 -13.14 11.39 4.06
N ILE A 883 -12.06 11.74 3.36
CA ILE A 883 -11.13 10.79 2.76
C ILE A 883 -10.26 10.13 3.84
N GLN A 884 -10.35 8.81 3.92
CA GLN A 884 -9.65 7.94 4.87
C GLN A 884 -8.57 7.08 4.21
N ARG A 885 -8.77 6.74 2.94
CA ARG A 885 -7.88 5.89 2.13
C ARG A 885 -7.81 6.41 0.70
N VAL A 886 -6.63 6.30 0.09
CA VAL A 886 -6.41 6.59 -1.34
C VAL A 886 -5.98 5.31 -2.05
N GLU A 887 -6.51 5.08 -3.25
CA GLU A 887 -6.14 3.97 -4.13
C GLU A 887 -5.74 4.51 -5.49
N ILE A 888 -4.48 4.31 -5.87
CA ILE A 888 -3.95 4.66 -7.19
C ILE A 888 -3.81 3.37 -7.99
N ALA A 889 -4.67 3.18 -9.00
CA ALA A 889 -4.69 1.96 -9.80
C ALA A 889 -3.57 1.90 -10.84
N ASP A 890 -3.31 0.69 -11.35
CA ASP A 890 -2.36 0.46 -12.45
C ASP A 890 -2.74 1.28 -13.69
N GLY A 891 -1.70 1.79 -14.37
CA GLY A 891 -1.82 2.69 -15.51
C GLY A 891 -1.52 4.15 -15.15
N VAL A 892 -1.73 4.55 -13.89
CA VAL A 892 -1.29 5.88 -13.41
C VAL A 892 0.24 5.93 -13.39
N THR A 893 0.83 6.93 -14.05
CA THR A 893 2.29 7.06 -14.17
C THR A 893 2.91 8.13 -13.26
N SER A 894 2.10 9.06 -12.74
CA SER A 894 2.54 10.03 -11.72
C SER A 894 1.40 10.48 -10.81
N ILE A 895 1.75 10.77 -9.56
CA ILE A 895 0.93 11.53 -8.61
C ILE A 895 1.34 13.00 -8.74
N GLY A 896 0.35 13.88 -8.90
CA GLY A 896 0.59 15.30 -9.18
C GLY A 896 0.99 16.12 -7.95
N ASP A 897 1.57 17.29 -8.20
CA ASP A 897 1.85 18.27 -7.14
C ASP A 897 0.58 18.61 -6.35
N TYR A 898 0.68 18.74 -5.02
CA TYR A 898 -0.41 19.02 -4.07
C TYR A 898 -1.60 18.03 -4.06
N ALA A 899 -1.55 16.90 -4.79
CA ALA A 899 -2.69 16.00 -5.03
C ALA A 899 -3.47 15.56 -3.78
N PHE A 900 -2.80 15.27 -2.66
CA PHE A 900 -3.41 14.81 -1.41
C PHE A 900 -3.08 15.75 -0.24
N TYR A 901 -2.73 17.01 -0.51
CA TYR A 901 -2.33 17.99 0.50
C TYR A 901 -3.40 18.12 1.60
N GLY A 902 -2.98 17.96 2.85
CA GLY A 902 -3.74 18.33 4.03
C GLY A 902 -5.01 17.50 4.22
N MET A 903 -4.94 16.18 3.98
CA MET A 903 -6.02 15.25 4.29
C MET A 903 -5.89 14.73 5.74
N PRO A 904 -6.66 15.28 6.71
CA PRO A 904 -6.44 14.99 8.14
C PRO A 904 -6.87 13.59 8.57
N LYS A 905 -7.64 12.86 7.74
CA LYS A 905 -8.11 11.50 8.02
C LYS A 905 -7.46 10.43 7.15
N LEU A 906 -6.60 10.80 6.20
CA LEU A 906 -5.93 9.84 5.31
C LEU A 906 -4.96 8.99 6.12
N THR A 907 -5.30 7.73 6.36
CA THR A 907 -4.49 6.79 7.16
C THR A 907 -3.64 5.86 6.30
N THR A 908 -4.12 5.52 5.11
CA THR A 908 -3.50 4.53 4.21
C THR A 908 -3.57 4.96 2.75
N ILE A 909 -2.54 4.63 1.98
CA ILE A 909 -2.54 4.76 0.52
C ILE A 909 -2.00 3.48 -0.13
N THR A 910 -2.65 3.08 -1.23
CA THR A 910 -2.12 2.07 -2.16
C THR A 910 -1.63 2.79 -3.41
N ILE A 911 -0.36 2.58 -3.77
CA ILE A 911 0.27 3.16 -4.96
C ILE A 911 0.65 2.02 -5.91
N ALA A 912 0.15 2.05 -7.14
CA ALA A 912 0.48 1.10 -8.20
C ALA A 912 1.96 1.15 -8.62
N ASP A 913 2.50 0.00 -9.03
CA ASP A 913 3.88 -0.13 -9.49
C ASP A 913 4.14 0.55 -10.86
N SER A 914 3.09 1.07 -11.53
CA SER A 914 3.25 1.94 -12.72
C SER A 914 3.64 3.38 -12.40
N VAL A 915 3.55 3.83 -11.14
CA VAL A 915 3.80 5.22 -10.74
C VAL A 915 5.30 5.52 -10.62
N LYS A 916 5.82 6.31 -11.57
CA LYS A 916 7.25 6.69 -11.65
C LYS A 916 7.59 7.98 -10.90
N MET A 917 6.61 8.84 -10.63
CA MET A 917 6.83 10.15 -10.02
C MET A 917 5.78 10.50 -8.96
N ILE A 918 6.22 11.08 -7.84
CA ILE A 918 5.37 11.73 -6.83
C ILE A 918 5.72 13.21 -6.81
N GLY A 919 4.72 14.07 -7.04
CA GLY A 919 4.86 15.52 -7.10
C GLY A 919 5.25 16.18 -5.78
N GLY A 920 5.65 17.45 -5.87
CA GLY A 920 5.93 18.29 -4.72
C GLY A 920 4.67 18.50 -3.87
N TYR A 921 4.84 18.57 -2.56
CA TYR A 921 3.76 18.79 -1.60
C TYR A 921 2.61 17.75 -1.63
N ALA A 922 2.77 16.62 -2.34
CA ALA A 922 1.68 15.69 -2.66
C ALA A 922 0.93 15.14 -1.44
N PHE A 923 1.61 14.85 -0.34
CA PHE A 923 1.04 14.38 0.94
C PHE A 923 1.32 15.34 2.10
N LYS A 924 1.66 16.61 1.82
CA LYS A 924 1.99 17.57 2.87
C LYS A 924 0.83 17.72 3.85
N ASN A 925 1.10 17.63 5.14
CA ASN A 925 0.16 17.69 6.26
C ASN A 925 -0.93 16.59 6.24
N CYS A 926 -0.64 15.41 5.66
CA CYS A 926 -1.43 14.20 5.90
C CYS A 926 -1.11 13.63 7.29
N THR A 927 -1.56 14.32 8.34
CA THR A 927 -1.13 14.06 9.73
C THR A 927 -1.49 12.66 10.24
N ALA A 928 -2.55 12.04 9.72
CA ALA A 928 -2.96 10.66 10.09
C ALA A 928 -2.26 9.54 9.28
N LEU A 929 -1.47 9.88 8.25
CA LEU A 929 -0.86 8.91 7.34
C LEU A 929 0.32 8.22 8.05
N ASN A 930 0.12 6.97 8.46
CA ASN A 930 1.07 6.25 9.30
C ASN A 930 2.03 5.33 8.53
N GLN A 931 1.66 4.91 7.32
CA GLN A 931 2.45 4.03 6.46
C GLN A 931 2.25 4.39 4.98
N VAL A 932 3.35 4.39 4.23
CA VAL A 932 3.37 4.54 2.77
C VAL A 932 4.34 3.53 2.19
N LYS A 933 3.88 2.68 1.26
CA LYS A 933 4.75 1.87 0.41
C LYS A 933 4.99 2.64 -0.88
N LEU A 934 6.22 3.10 -1.10
CA LEU A 934 6.63 3.67 -2.38
C LEU A 934 6.83 2.55 -3.42
N PRO A 935 6.43 2.74 -4.69
CA PRO A 935 6.58 1.72 -5.72
C PRO A 935 8.06 1.57 -6.13
N PRO A 936 8.55 0.36 -6.47
CA PRO A 936 9.96 0.14 -6.85
C PRO A 936 10.40 0.86 -8.14
N SER A 937 9.45 1.29 -8.96
CA SER A 937 9.67 2.01 -10.22
C SER A 937 9.78 3.54 -10.07
N LEU A 938 9.69 4.06 -8.84
CA LEU A 938 9.70 5.49 -8.56
C LEU A 938 11.08 6.10 -8.82
N THR A 939 11.19 6.95 -9.84
CA THR A 939 12.44 7.67 -10.19
C THR A 939 12.46 9.12 -9.70
N LYS A 940 11.33 9.67 -9.23
CA LYS A 940 11.24 11.03 -8.68
C LYS A 940 10.32 11.12 -7.47
N LEU A 941 10.84 11.68 -6.37
CA LEU A 941 10.08 12.05 -5.19
C LEU A 941 10.19 13.57 -4.95
N GLY A 942 9.06 14.26 -4.92
CA GLY A 942 8.97 15.71 -4.87
C GLY A 942 9.45 16.38 -3.58
N GLU A 943 9.79 17.66 -3.70
CA GLU A 943 10.05 18.57 -2.59
C GLU A 943 8.85 18.64 -1.65
N SER A 944 9.08 18.67 -0.33
CA SER A 944 8.01 18.71 0.68
C SER A 944 6.95 17.59 0.56
N ALA A 945 7.17 16.52 -0.20
CA ALA A 945 6.11 15.57 -0.57
C ALA A 945 5.42 14.91 0.63
N PHE A 946 6.13 14.66 1.73
CA PHE A 946 5.60 14.12 2.99
C PHE A 946 5.75 15.09 4.18
N TYR A 947 6.01 16.38 3.95
CA TYR A 947 6.13 17.40 5.00
C TYR A 947 4.95 17.27 5.98
N GLY A 948 5.20 17.19 7.28
CA GLY A 948 4.15 17.19 8.30
C GLY A 948 3.26 15.93 8.32
N CYS A 949 3.71 14.80 7.75
CA CYS A 949 3.09 13.50 7.98
C CYS A 949 3.44 13.00 9.40
N THR A 950 2.87 13.64 10.42
CA THR A 950 3.26 13.46 11.83
C THR A 950 3.07 12.05 12.37
N SER A 951 2.17 11.23 11.79
CA SER A 951 1.99 9.82 12.15
C SER A 951 2.90 8.83 11.40
N LEU A 952 3.65 9.25 10.37
CA LEU A 952 4.45 8.35 9.54
C LEU A 952 5.59 7.74 10.36
N THR A 953 5.57 6.43 10.58
CA THR A 953 6.52 5.75 11.49
C THR A 953 7.80 5.26 10.81
N SER A 954 7.71 4.86 9.55
CA SER A 954 8.84 4.33 8.77
C SER A 954 8.63 4.57 7.28
N ILE A 955 9.70 4.78 6.52
CA ILE A 955 9.64 4.80 5.05
C ILE A 955 10.87 4.17 4.40
N THR A 956 10.64 3.47 3.28
CA THR A 956 11.69 2.95 2.40
C THR A 956 11.69 3.74 1.11
N ILE A 957 12.80 4.41 0.82
CA ILE A 957 13.02 5.15 -0.42
C ILE A 957 13.60 4.17 -1.46
N PRO A 958 12.98 4.00 -2.64
CA PRO A 958 13.37 2.97 -3.61
C PRO A 958 14.66 3.30 -4.36
N GLU A 959 15.31 2.26 -4.90
CA GLU A 959 16.48 2.40 -5.78
C GLU A 959 16.11 3.18 -7.06
N GLY A 960 17.08 3.93 -7.59
CA GLY A 960 16.85 4.87 -8.70
C GLY A 960 16.55 6.30 -8.25
N ILE A 961 16.26 6.51 -6.95
CA ILE A 961 16.27 7.85 -6.35
C ILE A 961 17.72 8.26 -6.06
N TYR A 962 18.17 9.36 -6.69
CA TYR A 962 19.50 9.95 -6.50
C TYR A 962 19.53 11.08 -5.46
N THR A 963 18.38 11.75 -5.26
CA THR A 963 18.24 12.87 -4.32
C THR A 963 16.92 12.75 -3.56
N VAL A 964 16.96 12.89 -2.23
CA VAL A 964 15.77 13.27 -1.46
C VAL A 964 15.73 14.80 -1.43
N LEU A 965 14.70 15.37 -2.06
CA LEU A 965 14.57 16.82 -2.23
C LEU A 965 14.33 17.57 -0.92
N ALA A 966 14.39 18.89 -0.99
CA ALA A 966 14.28 19.74 0.17
C ALA A 966 12.95 19.51 0.92
N TYR A 967 13.00 19.58 2.24
CA TYR A 967 11.85 19.49 3.14
C TYR A 967 10.97 18.22 3.02
N THR A 968 11.35 17.20 2.23
CA THR A 968 10.46 16.08 1.86
C THR A 968 9.84 15.35 3.05
N PHE A 969 10.57 15.17 4.17
CA PHE A 969 10.08 14.57 5.41
C PHE A 969 10.09 15.54 6.60
N LYS A 970 10.19 16.86 6.37
CA LYS A 970 10.21 17.86 7.45
C LYS A 970 8.98 17.71 8.35
N ASN A 971 9.19 17.69 9.66
CA ASN A 971 8.20 17.51 10.73
C ASN A 971 7.41 16.18 10.65
N CYS A 972 7.98 15.11 10.08
CA CYS A 972 7.49 13.74 10.32
C CYS A 972 7.87 13.28 11.73
N THR A 973 7.24 13.85 12.76
CA THR A 973 7.68 13.72 14.15
C THR A 973 7.68 12.28 14.69
N SER A 974 6.81 11.40 14.19
CA SER A 974 6.80 9.97 14.57
C SER A 974 7.73 9.08 13.74
N LEU A 975 8.49 9.62 12.77
CA LEU A 975 9.37 8.84 11.90
C LEU A 975 10.54 8.27 12.71
N GLN A 976 10.56 6.96 12.93
CA GLN A 976 11.56 6.27 13.75
C GLN A 976 12.73 5.73 12.93
N SER A 977 12.50 5.39 11.67
CA SER A 977 13.48 4.78 10.77
C SER A 977 13.25 5.15 9.30
N VAL A 978 14.33 5.42 8.57
CA VAL A 978 14.31 5.57 7.11
C VAL A 978 15.30 4.61 6.46
N SER A 979 14.87 3.91 5.42
CA SER A 979 15.75 3.13 4.55
C SER A 979 16.07 3.94 3.29
N LEU A 980 17.34 4.28 3.10
CA LEU A 980 17.87 5.04 1.97
C LEU A 980 18.46 4.08 0.90
N PRO A 981 18.29 4.35 -0.41
CA PRO A 981 18.74 3.45 -1.47
C PRO A 981 20.24 3.59 -1.74
N SER A 982 20.83 2.55 -2.33
CA SER A 982 22.23 2.51 -2.74
C SER A 982 22.57 3.55 -3.82
N THR A 983 21.58 3.97 -4.62
CA THR A 983 21.71 5.03 -5.64
C THR A 983 21.80 6.45 -5.08
N LEU A 984 21.51 6.68 -3.80
CA LEU A 984 21.40 8.04 -3.26
C LEU A 984 22.76 8.76 -3.18
N ILE A 985 22.81 9.96 -3.77
CA ILE A 985 23.99 10.84 -3.83
C ILE A 985 23.80 12.07 -2.92
N LYS A 986 22.55 12.56 -2.78
CA LYS A 986 22.25 13.83 -2.09
C LYS A 986 21.02 13.74 -1.17
N LEU A 987 21.14 14.34 0.01
CA LEU A 987 20.02 14.79 0.82
C LEU A 987 19.98 16.31 0.78
N ASP A 988 18.87 16.90 0.36
CA ASP A 988 18.72 18.36 0.25
C ASP A 988 18.38 19.04 1.59
N GLU A 989 18.22 20.36 1.51
CA GLU A 989 17.92 21.24 2.65
C GLU A 989 16.75 20.72 3.49
N ALA A 990 16.96 20.61 4.81
CA ALA A 990 15.92 20.30 5.79
C ALA A 990 15.10 19.02 5.48
N ALA A 991 15.62 18.09 4.67
CA ALA A 991 14.89 16.92 4.20
C ALA A 991 14.27 16.07 5.33
N PHE A 992 14.92 16.00 6.50
CA PHE A 992 14.43 15.32 7.72
C PHE A 992 14.30 16.26 8.93
N TYR A 993 14.24 17.58 8.72
CA TYR A 993 14.12 18.57 9.80
C TYR A 993 12.97 18.20 10.74
N GLY A 994 13.19 18.15 12.05
CA GLY A 994 12.14 17.89 13.03
C GLY A 994 11.56 16.47 13.02
N CYS A 995 12.24 15.49 12.42
CA CYS A 995 11.94 14.07 12.61
C CYS A 995 12.38 13.62 14.02
N SER A 996 11.71 14.15 15.06
CA SER A 996 12.13 14.04 16.46
C SER A 996 12.23 12.61 17.00
N SER A 997 11.48 11.66 16.44
CA SER A 997 11.55 10.23 16.81
C SER A 997 12.63 9.42 16.07
N LEU A 998 13.35 10.01 15.11
CA LEU A 998 14.31 9.29 14.27
C LEU A 998 15.55 8.91 15.07
N LYS A 999 15.81 7.60 15.24
CA LYS A 999 16.84 7.10 16.19
C LYS A 999 18.20 6.88 15.54
N GLU A 1000 18.20 6.40 14.31
CA GLU A 1000 19.38 6.04 13.53
C GLU A 1000 19.11 6.24 12.02
N VAL A 1001 20.17 6.46 11.26
CA VAL A 1001 20.13 6.56 9.79
C VAL A 1001 21.33 5.82 9.20
N ALA A 1002 21.07 4.85 8.34
CA ALA A 1002 22.10 4.17 7.56
C ALA A 1002 22.38 4.95 6.27
N PHE A 1003 23.47 5.73 6.25
CA PHE A 1003 23.85 6.49 5.06
C PHE A 1003 24.50 5.59 3.99
N PRO A 1004 24.07 5.65 2.72
CA PRO A 1004 24.65 4.86 1.64
C PRO A 1004 26.01 5.41 1.22
N LYS A 1005 26.90 4.53 0.74
CA LYS A 1005 28.31 4.87 0.46
C LYS A 1005 28.52 5.99 -0.57
N LYS A 1006 27.57 6.17 -1.50
CA LYS A 1006 27.63 7.20 -2.56
C LYS A 1006 27.12 8.57 -2.11
N LEU A 1007 26.56 8.70 -0.91
CA LEU A 1007 26.04 9.96 -0.39
C LEU A 1007 27.20 10.95 -0.13
N SER A 1008 27.36 11.94 -1.00
CA SER A 1008 28.42 12.96 -0.91
C SER A 1008 27.93 14.28 -0.31
N ILE A 1009 26.61 14.48 -0.21
CA ILE A 1009 26.00 15.71 0.31
C ILE A 1009 24.89 15.39 1.31
N ILE A 1010 25.06 15.89 2.54
CA ILE A 1010 23.98 16.10 3.51
C ILE A 1010 23.71 17.61 3.56
N GLY A 1011 22.48 18.01 3.25
CA GLY A 1011 22.07 19.41 3.09
C GLY A 1011 22.09 20.23 4.37
N ILE A 1012 21.96 21.55 4.20
CA ILE A 1012 21.79 22.51 5.30
C ILE A 1012 20.51 22.13 6.08
N TYR A 1013 20.54 22.23 7.41
CA TYR A 1013 19.41 21.88 8.29
C TYR A 1013 18.89 20.44 8.22
N CYS A 1014 19.55 19.52 7.48
CA CYS A 1014 18.94 18.25 7.04
C CYS A 1014 18.34 17.40 8.17
N PHE A 1015 19.04 17.24 9.30
CA PHE A 1015 18.59 16.54 10.51
C PHE A 1015 18.40 17.49 11.72
N LYS A 1016 18.23 18.79 11.49
CA LYS A 1016 17.97 19.76 12.57
C LYS A 1016 16.75 19.34 13.39
N ASN A 1017 16.90 19.31 14.71
CA ASN A 1017 15.89 18.86 15.69
C ASN A 1017 15.45 17.39 15.53
N CYS A 1018 16.27 16.51 14.94
CA CYS A 1018 16.11 15.06 15.10
C CYS A 1018 16.57 14.63 16.51
N SER A 1019 15.80 15.01 17.53
CA SER A 1019 16.21 14.92 18.94
C SER A 1019 16.38 13.50 19.49
N SER A 1020 15.92 12.46 18.80
CA SER A 1020 16.22 11.06 19.13
C SER A 1020 17.45 10.48 18.41
N LEU A 1021 18.05 11.22 17.45
CA LEU A 1021 19.11 10.69 16.59
C LEU A 1021 20.41 10.56 17.38
N ALA A 1022 20.68 9.35 17.87
CA ALA A 1022 21.73 9.10 18.86
C ALA A 1022 23.05 8.59 18.28
N SER A 1023 23.01 8.04 17.06
CA SER A 1023 24.17 7.48 16.36
C SER A 1023 24.01 7.59 14.84
N VAL A 1024 25.09 7.95 14.15
CA VAL A 1024 25.20 7.90 12.69
C VAL A 1024 26.61 7.50 12.27
N THR A 1025 26.74 6.78 11.16
CA THR A 1025 28.01 6.58 10.46
C THR A 1025 28.02 7.49 9.23
N LEU A 1026 28.71 8.62 9.31
CA LEU A 1026 28.78 9.57 8.20
C LEU A 1026 29.46 8.93 6.96
N PRO A 1027 28.96 9.18 5.74
CA PRO A 1027 29.49 8.55 4.54
C PRO A 1027 30.86 9.14 4.15
N GLY A 1028 31.77 8.28 3.69
CA GLY A 1028 33.16 8.66 3.37
C GLY A 1028 33.34 9.58 2.15
N ALA A 1029 32.25 9.94 1.46
CA ALA A 1029 32.27 10.85 0.31
C ALA A 1029 31.92 12.32 0.69
N LEU A 1030 31.70 12.62 1.97
CA LEU A 1030 31.45 14.01 2.42
C LEU A 1030 32.73 14.85 2.34
N THR A 1031 32.62 16.04 1.73
CA THR A 1031 33.67 17.07 1.76
C THR A 1031 33.45 18.13 2.85
N GLN A 1032 32.23 18.23 3.39
CA GLN A 1032 31.84 19.21 4.42
C GLN A 1032 30.72 18.66 5.30
N VAL A 1033 30.66 19.09 6.56
CA VAL A 1033 29.42 19.05 7.35
C VAL A 1033 28.75 20.41 7.21
N ARG A 1034 27.60 20.48 6.54
CA ARG A 1034 26.92 21.74 6.22
C ARG A 1034 26.24 22.38 7.43
N GLU A 1035 25.87 23.66 7.27
CA GLU A 1035 25.26 24.46 8.32
C GLU A 1035 24.04 23.77 8.96
N ALA A 1036 24.05 23.74 10.30
CA ALA A 1036 23.01 23.18 11.15
C ALA A 1036 22.54 21.75 10.78
N ALA A 1037 23.34 20.97 10.03
CA ALA A 1037 22.93 19.68 9.50
C ALA A 1037 22.51 18.68 10.59
N PHE A 1038 23.08 18.77 11.79
CA PHE A 1038 22.78 17.93 12.96
C PHE A 1038 22.44 18.74 14.22
N TYR A 1039 21.99 20.00 14.05
CA TYR A 1039 21.55 20.86 15.17
C TYR A 1039 20.52 20.14 16.06
N GLY A 1040 20.70 20.16 17.38
CA GLY A 1040 19.72 19.64 18.33
C GLY A 1040 19.46 18.13 18.23
N THR A 1041 20.48 17.36 17.84
CA THR A 1041 20.44 15.89 17.81
C THR A 1041 21.00 15.27 19.09
N ALA A 1042 20.67 14.01 19.38
CA ALA A 1042 21.16 13.28 20.55
C ALA A 1042 22.46 12.51 20.30
N LEU A 1043 23.23 12.86 19.26
CA LEU A 1043 24.46 12.17 18.87
C LEU A 1043 25.42 12.06 20.05
N GLN A 1044 25.87 10.84 20.36
CA GLN A 1044 26.73 10.59 21.53
C GLN A 1044 28.22 10.52 21.20
N ASN A 1045 28.58 9.84 20.12
CA ASN A 1045 29.97 9.76 19.65
C ASN A 1045 29.93 9.90 18.14
N LEU A 1046 30.83 10.71 17.57
CA LEU A 1046 30.84 10.98 16.14
C LEU A 1046 32.27 10.87 15.59
N THR A 1047 32.42 10.20 14.46
CA THR A 1047 33.63 10.27 13.63
C THR A 1047 33.29 11.07 12.38
N ILE A 1048 33.97 12.19 12.20
CA ILE A 1048 33.87 12.97 10.96
C ILE A 1048 34.77 12.29 9.92
N PRO A 1049 34.30 12.02 8.68
CA PRO A 1049 35.11 11.32 7.68
C PRO A 1049 36.33 12.11 7.22
N GLU A 1050 37.41 11.41 6.88
CA GLU A 1050 38.52 11.99 6.12
C GLU A 1050 38.03 12.50 4.76
N GLY A 1051 38.57 13.64 4.32
CA GLY A 1051 38.08 14.39 3.17
C GLY A 1051 37.17 15.57 3.55
N VAL A 1052 36.61 15.59 4.77
CA VAL A 1052 35.89 16.77 5.29
C VAL A 1052 36.87 17.89 5.61
N THR A 1053 36.71 19.05 4.98
CA THR A 1053 37.55 20.25 5.18
C THR A 1053 36.89 21.33 6.04
N VAL A 1054 35.55 21.34 6.14
CA VAL A 1054 34.79 22.36 6.88
C VAL A 1054 33.68 21.71 7.72
N ILE A 1055 33.57 22.15 8.97
CA ILE A 1055 32.37 21.98 9.81
C ILE A 1055 31.66 23.33 9.88
N GLY A 1056 30.50 23.42 9.24
CA GLY A 1056 29.77 24.67 9.01
C GLY A 1056 29.03 25.25 10.22
N LYS A 1057 28.47 26.44 10.01
CA LYS A 1057 27.77 27.25 11.02
C LYS A 1057 26.72 26.41 11.76
N TYR A 1058 26.68 26.47 13.09
CA TYR A 1058 25.71 25.73 13.92
C TYR A 1058 25.64 24.19 13.73
N ALA A 1059 26.55 23.53 13.00
CA ALA A 1059 26.40 22.14 12.52
C ALA A 1059 25.94 21.13 13.57
N PHE A 1060 26.45 21.24 14.80
CA PHE A 1060 26.17 20.41 15.97
C PHE A 1060 25.68 21.24 17.18
N LYS A 1061 25.16 22.46 16.96
CA LYS A 1061 24.64 23.31 18.04
C LYS A 1061 23.53 22.58 18.81
N ASN A 1062 23.59 22.63 20.13
CA ASN A 1062 22.71 21.91 21.07
C ASN A 1062 22.78 20.37 20.98
N CYS A 1063 23.89 19.78 20.50
CA CYS A 1063 24.13 18.34 20.63
C CYS A 1063 24.57 17.97 22.06
N GLU A 1064 23.69 18.21 23.04
CA GLU A 1064 24.01 18.13 24.47
C GLU A 1064 24.45 16.74 24.96
N LYS A 1065 24.15 15.67 24.20
CA LYS A 1065 24.53 14.29 24.53
C LYS A 1065 25.88 13.87 23.92
N MET A 1066 26.52 14.71 23.11
CA MET A 1066 27.79 14.41 22.43
C MET A 1066 28.93 14.33 23.43
N LYS A 1067 29.42 13.11 23.71
CA LYS A 1067 30.53 12.81 24.63
C LYS A 1067 31.90 12.99 23.98
N SER A 1068 32.00 12.61 22.70
CA SER A 1068 33.24 12.70 21.92
C SER A 1068 32.97 12.99 20.43
N VAL A 1069 33.91 13.69 19.81
CA VAL A 1069 33.98 13.87 18.35
C VAL A 1069 35.42 13.61 17.89
N THR A 1070 35.58 12.75 16.88
CA THR A 1070 36.86 12.51 16.22
C THR A 1070 36.89 13.36 14.95
N MET A 1071 37.84 14.30 14.91
CA MET A 1071 38.08 15.20 13.78
C MET A 1071 38.98 14.51 12.74
N PRO A 1072 38.81 14.79 11.44
CA PRO A 1072 39.64 14.24 10.39
C PRO A 1072 40.92 15.06 10.22
N THR A 1073 41.97 14.45 9.69
CA THR A 1073 43.23 15.15 9.39
C THR A 1073 43.08 16.22 8.30
N SER A 1074 42.04 16.13 7.46
CA SER A 1074 41.73 17.09 6.39
C SER A 1074 41.05 18.39 6.85
N LEU A 1075 40.66 18.53 8.13
CA LEU A 1075 39.84 19.66 8.59
C LEU A 1075 40.63 20.98 8.65
N GLN A 1076 40.12 22.01 7.97
CA GLN A 1076 40.74 23.33 7.85
C GLN A 1076 39.99 24.42 8.61
N LYS A 1077 38.65 24.29 8.78
CA LYS A 1077 37.79 25.30 9.43
C LYS A 1077 36.70 24.67 10.30
N ILE A 1078 36.49 25.25 11.49
CA ILE A 1078 35.30 25.06 12.33
C ILE A 1078 34.60 26.42 12.42
N ASP A 1079 33.38 26.51 11.88
CA ASP A 1079 32.64 27.77 11.70
C ASP A 1079 31.85 28.22 12.94
N ASP A 1080 31.21 29.39 12.84
CA ASP A 1080 30.55 30.03 13.98
C ASP A 1080 29.53 29.11 14.67
N SER A 1081 29.60 29.07 16.01
CA SER A 1081 28.71 28.28 16.86
C SER A 1081 28.60 26.78 16.52
N ALA A 1082 29.55 26.19 15.76
CA ALA A 1082 29.45 24.83 15.23
C ALA A 1082 29.13 23.76 16.31
N PHE A 1083 29.68 23.87 17.51
CA PHE A 1083 29.48 22.98 18.66
C PHE A 1083 28.88 23.70 19.88
N TYR A 1084 28.20 24.85 19.67
CA TYR A 1084 27.57 25.61 20.75
C TYR A 1084 26.69 24.71 21.63
N ASN A 1085 26.85 24.79 22.96
CA ASN A 1085 26.07 24.04 23.95
C ASN A 1085 26.16 22.50 23.81
N CYS A 1086 27.28 21.96 23.33
CA CYS A 1086 27.57 20.52 23.38
C CYS A 1086 28.00 20.10 24.80
N ASN A 1087 27.08 20.17 25.77
CA ASN A 1087 27.37 19.99 27.21
C ASN A 1087 28.02 18.65 27.58
N GLY A 1088 27.76 17.57 26.82
CA GLY A 1088 28.35 16.26 27.07
C GLY A 1088 29.83 16.14 26.69
N LEU A 1089 30.38 17.07 25.90
CA LEU A 1089 31.69 16.91 25.25
C LEU A 1089 32.79 17.08 26.29
N THR A 1090 33.58 16.04 26.54
CA THR A 1090 34.56 16.03 27.65
C THR A 1090 35.99 16.35 27.21
N VAL A 1091 36.41 15.84 26.07
CA VAL A 1091 37.76 16.03 25.49
C VAL A 1091 37.61 16.43 24.03
N LEU A 1092 38.31 17.49 23.63
CA LEU A 1092 38.34 17.99 22.26
C LEU A 1092 39.76 17.90 21.70
N ASN A 1093 39.96 16.99 20.74
CA ASN A 1093 41.21 16.86 19.99
C ASN A 1093 41.06 17.55 18.64
N LEU A 1094 41.71 18.69 18.46
CA LEU A 1094 41.69 19.44 17.20
C LEU A 1094 42.83 18.96 16.28
N PRO A 1095 42.58 18.81 14.97
CA PRO A 1095 43.54 18.21 14.06
C PRO A 1095 44.60 19.20 13.59
N ASN A 1096 45.79 18.68 13.28
CA ASN A 1096 46.86 19.43 12.64
C ASN A 1096 46.41 19.88 11.23
N GLY A 1097 46.43 21.18 10.97
CA GLY A 1097 45.91 21.78 9.74
C GLY A 1097 44.80 22.81 10.00
N LEU A 1098 44.11 22.73 11.14
CA LEU A 1098 43.14 23.74 11.57
C LEU A 1098 43.87 25.07 11.88
N ALA A 1099 43.54 26.13 11.14
CA ALA A 1099 44.20 27.43 11.25
C ALA A 1099 43.47 28.40 12.20
N SER A 1100 42.15 28.28 12.34
CA SER A 1100 41.33 29.14 13.18
C SER A 1100 40.15 28.40 13.82
N ILE A 1101 39.69 28.93 14.95
CA ILE A 1101 38.41 28.58 15.58
C ILE A 1101 37.53 29.82 15.50
N CYS A 1102 36.40 29.73 14.81
CA CYS A 1102 35.48 30.84 14.60
C CYS A 1102 34.63 31.17 15.85
N ASP A 1103 33.76 32.16 15.74
CA ASP A 1103 33.16 32.81 16.90
C ASP A 1103 32.10 31.89 17.55
N TYR A 1104 32.02 31.91 18.87
CA TYR A 1104 31.08 31.09 19.66
C TYR A 1104 31.19 29.56 19.47
N ALA A 1105 32.20 29.06 18.74
CA ALA A 1105 32.26 27.69 18.22
C ALA A 1105 32.00 26.58 19.26
N PHE A 1106 32.52 26.73 20.49
CA PHE A 1106 32.34 25.82 21.63
C PHE A 1106 31.70 26.53 22.85
N ARG A 1107 30.98 27.65 22.64
CA ARG A 1107 30.33 28.40 23.73
C ARG A 1107 29.35 27.50 24.48
N LYS A 1108 29.38 27.58 25.82
CA LYS A 1108 28.60 26.75 26.76
C LYS A 1108 28.84 25.24 26.61
N CYS A 1109 30.01 24.77 26.16
CA CYS A 1109 30.39 23.36 26.30
C CYS A 1109 30.79 23.07 27.77
N THR A 1110 29.80 23.02 28.68
CA THR A 1110 30.08 23.00 30.14
C THR A 1110 30.83 21.75 30.62
N GLY A 1111 30.65 20.60 29.96
CA GLY A 1111 31.39 19.37 30.27
C GLY A 1111 32.82 19.30 29.73
N LEU A 1112 33.28 20.28 28.95
CA LEU A 1112 34.59 20.24 28.28
C LEU A 1112 35.72 20.46 29.28
N GLN A 1113 36.48 19.40 29.57
CA GLN A 1113 37.53 19.37 30.59
C GLN A 1113 38.92 19.67 30.04
N GLN A 1114 39.16 19.26 28.78
CA GLN A 1114 40.46 19.34 28.11
C GLN A 1114 40.31 19.66 26.61
N VAL A 1115 41.17 20.54 26.10
CA VAL A 1115 41.32 20.82 24.67
C VAL A 1115 42.78 20.61 24.26
N SER A 1116 43.01 19.79 23.23
CA SER A 1116 44.31 19.69 22.55
C SER A 1116 44.27 20.57 21.30
N PHE A 1117 44.90 21.74 21.38
CA PHE A 1117 45.03 22.67 20.27
C PHE A 1117 46.20 22.28 19.33
N PRO A 1118 46.12 22.53 18.01
CA PRO A 1118 47.16 22.17 17.06
C PRO A 1118 48.17 23.30 16.86
N GLU A 1119 49.42 22.97 16.51
CA GLU A 1119 50.50 23.94 16.21
C GLU A 1119 50.20 24.84 14.98
N SER A 1120 49.21 24.47 14.16
CA SER A 1120 48.74 25.26 13.01
C SER A 1120 47.83 26.42 13.40
N LEU A 1121 47.31 26.46 14.64
CA LEU A 1121 46.32 27.45 15.07
C LEU A 1121 46.93 28.86 15.15
N ARG A 1122 46.20 29.86 14.64
CA ARG A 1122 46.62 31.28 14.63
C ARG A 1122 45.66 32.19 15.40
N THR A 1123 44.36 31.91 15.35
CA THR A 1123 43.31 32.78 15.92
C THR A 1123 42.27 31.97 16.68
N ILE A 1124 41.90 32.47 17.86
CA ILE A 1124 40.81 31.97 18.69
C ILE A 1124 39.69 33.03 18.73
N GLY A 1125 38.55 32.71 18.13
CA GLY A 1125 37.42 33.62 17.89
C GLY A 1125 36.69 34.13 19.13
N GLU A 1126 35.85 35.15 18.94
CA GLU A 1126 35.09 35.81 19.98
C GLU A 1126 34.16 34.81 20.69
N SER A 1127 34.15 34.84 22.02
CA SER A 1127 33.32 33.94 22.85
C SER A 1127 33.48 32.44 22.56
N SER A 1128 34.52 32.02 21.83
CA SER A 1128 34.66 30.66 21.28
C SER A 1128 34.60 29.54 22.32
N PHE A 1129 35.09 29.76 23.53
CA PHE A 1129 34.99 28.87 24.69
C PHE A 1129 34.23 29.50 25.88
N TYR A 1130 33.44 30.57 25.64
CA TYR A 1130 32.65 31.25 26.68
C TYR A 1130 31.85 30.23 27.50
N GLY A 1131 32.01 30.23 28.82
CA GLY A 1131 31.25 29.36 29.73
C GLY A 1131 31.60 27.88 29.64
N CYS A 1132 32.77 27.49 29.14
CA CYS A 1132 33.30 26.13 29.29
C CYS A 1132 33.75 25.90 30.75
N THR A 1133 32.78 25.76 31.65
CA THR A 1133 33.00 25.69 33.10
C THR A 1133 33.73 24.43 33.56
N GLY A 1134 33.76 23.36 32.76
CA GLY A 1134 34.55 22.16 33.02
C GLY A 1134 36.06 22.30 32.76
N LEU A 1135 36.46 23.31 31.98
CA LEU A 1135 37.81 23.40 31.42
C LEU A 1135 38.82 23.71 32.53
N SER A 1136 39.89 22.91 32.59
CA SER A 1136 40.79 22.86 33.76
C SER A 1136 42.18 23.44 33.48
N GLU A 1137 42.71 23.21 32.28
CA GLU A 1137 44.01 23.70 31.83
C GLU A 1137 43.88 24.31 30.42
N LEU A 1138 44.59 25.42 30.18
CA LEU A 1138 44.70 26.07 28.87
C LEU A 1138 46.16 26.14 28.44
N MET A 1139 46.59 25.22 27.58
CA MET A 1139 47.87 25.30 26.89
C MET A 1139 47.64 25.86 25.48
N ILE A 1140 47.74 27.18 25.32
CA ILE A 1140 47.58 27.83 24.01
C ILE A 1140 48.88 27.62 23.21
N PRO A 1141 48.82 27.10 21.98
CA PRO A 1141 50.01 26.66 21.25
C PRO A 1141 50.79 27.84 20.66
N GLU A 1142 52.10 27.64 20.49
CA GLU A 1142 52.96 28.57 19.76
C GLU A 1142 52.46 28.80 18.33
N GLY A 1143 52.52 30.05 17.88
CA GLY A 1143 51.95 30.48 16.60
C GLY A 1143 50.60 31.18 16.72
N VAL A 1144 49.84 31.03 17.82
CA VAL A 1144 48.65 31.85 18.05
C VAL A 1144 49.06 33.31 18.28
N THR A 1145 48.51 34.22 17.46
CA THR A 1145 48.77 35.66 17.54
C THR A 1145 47.62 36.43 18.19
N GLN A 1146 46.39 35.89 18.12
CA GLN A 1146 45.18 36.59 18.56
C GLN A 1146 44.24 35.67 19.37
N ILE A 1147 43.83 36.17 20.55
CA ILE A 1147 42.75 35.61 21.37
C ILE A 1147 41.69 36.71 21.45
N ASN A 1148 40.54 36.53 20.79
CA ASN A 1148 39.53 37.57 20.68
C ASN A 1148 38.73 37.80 21.98
N SER A 1149 37.87 38.81 21.96
CA SER A 1149 37.05 39.19 23.10
C SER A 1149 36.25 38.01 23.66
N TYR A 1150 36.08 37.97 24.98
CA TYR A 1150 35.29 36.97 25.70
C TYR A 1150 35.68 35.49 25.48
N ALA A 1151 36.77 35.17 24.76
CA ALA A 1151 37.09 33.83 24.27
C ALA A 1151 36.98 32.73 25.35
N PHE A 1152 37.51 32.97 26.55
CA PHE A 1152 37.46 32.07 27.70
C PHE A 1152 36.66 32.64 28.88
N LYS A 1153 35.78 33.64 28.65
CA LYS A 1153 34.97 34.26 29.71
C LYS A 1153 34.13 33.20 30.43
N GLY A 1154 34.24 33.12 31.75
CA GLY A 1154 33.50 32.18 32.59
C GLY A 1154 34.03 30.74 32.57
N CYS A 1155 35.26 30.49 32.10
CA CYS A 1155 35.93 29.19 32.27
C CYS A 1155 36.41 29.03 33.73
N THR A 1156 35.47 28.85 34.65
CA THR A 1156 35.68 28.94 36.10
C THR A 1156 36.60 27.87 36.69
N ASN A 1157 36.78 26.72 36.02
CA ASN A 1157 37.70 25.68 36.49
C ASN A 1157 39.16 25.85 36.07
N VAL A 1158 39.47 26.77 35.16
CA VAL A 1158 40.83 26.94 34.62
C VAL A 1158 41.76 27.43 35.72
N TYR A 1159 42.75 26.62 36.08
CA TYR A 1159 43.76 26.94 37.10
C TYR A 1159 45.16 27.23 36.53
N THR A 1160 45.47 26.67 35.36
CA THR A 1160 46.73 26.89 34.62
C THR A 1160 46.42 27.45 33.23
N VAL A 1161 47.10 28.53 32.86
CA VAL A 1161 47.10 29.10 31.50
C VAL A 1161 48.53 29.32 31.05
N THR A 1162 48.87 28.80 29.87
CA THR A 1162 50.12 29.09 29.15
C THR A 1162 49.77 29.92 27.91
N LEU A 1163 50.38 31.10 27.80
CA LEU A 1163 50.25 31.99 26.64
C LEU A 1163 51.51 31.89 25.76
N PRO A 1164 51.38 31.86 24.42
CA PRO A 1164 52.51 31.64 23.53
C PRO A 1164 53.33 32.90 23.31
N SER A 1165 54.60 32.73 22.96
CA SER A 1165 55.54 33.82 22.66
C SER A 1165 55.07 34.73 21.51
N THR A 1166 54.25 34.19 20.61
CA THR A 1166 53.69 34.87 19.42
C THR A 1166 52.44 35.72 19.68
N LEU A 1167 51.88 35.71 20.89
CA LEU A 1167 50.64 36.42 21.19
C LEU A 1167 50.82 37.95 21.12
N GLU A 1168 50.06 38.63 20.27
CA GLU A 1168 50.10 40.09 20.12
C GLU A 1168 49.23 40.81 21.16
N SER A 1169 48.04 40.25 21.43
CA SER A 1169 47.05 40.81 22.36
C SER A 1169 45.96 39.78 22.73
N PRO A 1170 45.61 39.61 24.02
CA PRO A 1170 44.33 39.07 24.45
C PRO A 1170 43.25 40.17 24.50
N GLY A 1171 42.11 39.90 23.87
CA GLY A 1171 40.99 40.83 23.70
C GLY A 1171 40.20 41.17 24.97
N GLU A 1172 39.15 41.98 24.81
CA GLU A 1172 38.32 42.44 25.92
C GLU A 1172 37.69 41.26 26.66
N SER A 1173 37.79 41.25 28.00
CA SER A 1173 37.22 40.21 28.85
C SER A 1173 37.64 38.76 28.49
N ALA A 1174 38.75 38.55 27.77
CA ALA A 1174 39.10 37.24 27.22
C ALA A 1174 39.21 36.13 28.29
N PHE A 1175 39.66 36.45 29.51
CA PHE A 1175 39.71 35.54 30.66
C PHE A 1175 38.78 35.98 31.82
N TYR A 1176 37.78 36.84 31.55
CA TYR A 1176 36.87 37.35 32.57
C TYR A 1176 36.23 36.22 33.38
N GLY A 1177 36.32 36.28 34.72
CA GLY A 1177 35.71 35.29 35.60
C GLY A 1177 36.36 33.90 35.56
N CYS A 1178 37.60 33.77 35.09
CA CYS A 1178 38.40 32.56 35.29
C CYS A 1178 38.89 32.51 36.75
N THR A 1179 37.99 32.15 37.66
CA THR A 1179 38.15 32.34 39.12
C THR A 1179 39.28 31.53 39.76
N ARG A 1180 39.84 30.52 39.09
CA ARG A 1180 40.88 29.62 39.64
C ARG A 1180 42.30 29.88 39.11
N ILE A 1181 42.50 30.78 38.13
CA ILE A 1181 43.84 31.17 37.69
C ILE A 1181 44.57 31.83 38.85
N SER A 1182 45.65 31.22 39.33
CA SER A 1182 46.41 31.73 40.50
C SER A 1182 47.60 32.61 40.11
N GLN A 1183 48.18 32.35 38.94
CA GLN A 1183 49.27 33.11 38.35
C GLN A 1183 49.12 33.19 36.82
N ILE A 1184 49.64 34.24 36.20
CA ILE A 1184 49.76 34.37 34.75
C ILE A 1184 51.09 35.02 34.35
N GLU A 1185 51.73 34.50 33.30
CA GLU A 1185 52.85 35.15 32.63
C GLU A 1185 52.37 35.77 31.32
N ILE A 1186 52.71 37.04 31.10
CA ILE A 1186 52.39 37.82 29.90
C ILE A 1186 53.66 37.87 29.03
N PRO A 1187 53.66 37.19 27.86
CA PRO A 1187 54.82 37.10 26.98
C PRO A 1187 55.32 38.47 26.47
N ALA A 1188 56.60 38.55 26.14
CA ALA A 1188 57.24 39.79 25.71
C ALA A 1188 56.72 40.36 24.37
N GLY A 1189 56.05 39.55 23.55
CA GLY A 1189 55.39 39.97 22.30
C GLY A 1189 54.05 40.68 22.50
N VAL A 1190 53.45 40.60 23.70
CA VAL A 1190 52.14 41.18 23.97
C VAL A 1190 52.25 42.70 24.02
N THR A 1191 51.64 43.38 23.05
CA THR A 1191 51.68 44.85 22.91
C THR A 1191 50.52 45.55 23.62
N SER A 1192 49.42 44.84 23.85
CA SER A 1192 48.23 45.36 24.53
C SER A 1192 47.51 44.27 25.33
N LEU A 1193 46.71 44.67 26.31
CA LEU A 1193 45.79 43.83 27.06
C LEU A 1193 44.40 44.48 26.97
N GLY A 1194 43.37 43.74 26.55
CA GLY A 1194 42.00 44.25 26.45
C GLY A 1194 41.41 44.76 27.76
N ALA A 1195 40.34 45.57 27.68
CA ALA A 1195 39.59 45.98 28.85
C ALA A 1195 39.05 44.75 29.59
N TYR A 1196 38.96 44.80 30.93
CA TYR A 1196 38.45 43.71 31.78
C TYR A 1196 39.09 42.31 31.57
N VAL A 1197 40.24 42.17 30.88
CA VAL A 1197 40.75 40.87 30.41
C VAL A 1197 40.90 39.81 31.50
N PHE A 1198 41.36 40.18 32.71
CA PHE A 1198 41.46 39.30 33.88
C PHE A 1198 40.48 39.71 35.00
N SER A 1199 39.45 40.49 34.68
CA SER A 1199 38.42 40.92 35.64
C SER A 1199 37.74 39.70 36.28
N ARG A 1200 37.49 39.77 37.59
CA ARG A 1200 36.93 38.68 38.42
C ARG A 1200 37.73 37.36 38.41
N CYS A 1201 39.01 37.36 38.03
CA CYS A 1201 39.93 36.24 38.29
C CYS A 1201 40.32 36.24 39.78
N SER A 1202 39.40 35.81 40.66
CA SER A 1202 39.49 36.01 42.11
C SER A 1202 40.67 35.30 42.80
N ALA A 1203 41.22 34.23 42.21
CA ALA A 1203 42.43 33.58 42.71
C ALA A 1203 43.76 34.22 42.22
N LEU A 1204 43.72 35.16 41.26
CA LEU A 1204 44.92 35.66 40.58
C LEU A 1204 45.76 36.51 41.53
N GLY A 1205 46.80 35.91 42.09
CA GLY A 1205 47.70 36.52 43.08
C GLY A 1205 49.03 36.97 42.51
N THR A 1206 49.42 36.51 41.31
CA THR A 1206 50.69 36.83 40.66
C THR A 1206 50.52 37.08 39.17
N VAL A 1207 51.04 38.20 38.67
CA VAL A 1207 51.16 38.49 37.24
C VAL A 1207 52.64 38.76 36.94
N VAL A 1208 53.19 38.17 35.88
CA VAL A 1208 54.58 38.39 35.46
C VAL A 1208 54.59 38.91 34.04
N PHE A 1209 55.16 40.11 33.81
CA PHE A 1209 55.42 40.60 32.46
C PHE A 1209 56.86 40.23 32.05
N ALA A 1210 57.01 39.57 30.90
CA ALA A 1210 58.30 39.13 30.39
C ALA A 1210 59.06 40.21 29.57
N GLY A 1211 58.39 41.31 29.19
CA GLY A 1211 58.95 42.35 28.33
C GLY A 1211 58.48 43.78 28.63
N SER A 1212 58.47 44.62 27.60
CA SER A 1212 58.09 46.04 27.68
C SER A 1212 56.61 46.25 28.03
N ALA A 1213 56.28 47.43 28.56
CA ALA A 1213 54.97 47.74 29.11
C ALA A 1213 53.86 47.83 28.03
N PRO A 1214 52.90 46.90 27.97
CA PRO A 1214 51.82 46.95 26.99
C PRO A 1214 50.86 48.12 27.22
N ALA A 1215 49.98 48.38 26.25
CA ALA A 1215 48.77 49.17 26.48
C ALA A 1215 47.77 48.34 27.31
N ILE A 1216 47.62 48.65 28.60
CA ILE A 1216 46.71 47.93 29.50
C ILE A 1216 45.34 48.61 29.48
N GLY A 1217 44.30 47.87 29.10
CA GLY A 1217 42.92 48.35 29.05
C GLY A 1217 42.33 48.72 30.41
N SER A 1218 41.23 49.48 30.37
CA SER A 1218 40.49 49.86 31.57
C SER A 1218 39.99 48.62 32.33
N ALA A 1219 40.02 48.68 33.66
CA ALA A 1219 39.50 47.64 34.55
C ALA A 1219 40.05 46.21 34.31
N ALA A 1220 41.21 46.07 33.64
CA ALA A 1220 41.84 44.79 33.29
C ALA A 1220 42.01 43.81 34.46
N PHE A 1221 42.19 44.34 35.68
CA PHE A 1221 42.34 43.58 36.93
C PHE A 1221 41.20 43.86 37.93
N ASN A 1222 40.00 44.25 37.48
CA ASN A 1222 38.88 44.54 38.38
C ASN A 1222 38.52 43.30 39.24
N GLY A 1223 38.43 43.50 40.56
CA GLY A 1223 38.18 42.41 41.52
C GLY A 1223 39.36 41.45 41.74
N VAL A 1224 40.56 41.77 41.25
CA VAL A 1224 41.80 40.99 41.44
C VAL A 1224 42.67 41.63 42.53
N LYS A 1225 43.43 40.81 43.27
CA LYS A 1225 44.44 41.25 44.23
C LYS A 1225 45.77 40.53 43.97
N ALA A 1226 46.71 41.19 43.30
CA ALA A 1226 47.92 40.56 42.79
C ALA A 1226 49.22 41.35 43.05
N ASN A 1227 50.32 40.62 43.18
CA ASN A 1227 51.66 41.14 42.95
C ASN A 1227 51.96 41.09 41.45
N VAL A 1228 52.40 42.20 40.87
CA VAL A 1228 52.69 42.32 39.44
C VAL A 1228 54.16 42.58 39.23
N TYR A 1229 54.85 41.60 38.65
CA TYR A 1229 56.30 41.62 38.40
C TYR A 1229 56.61 42.12 36.99
N TYR A 1230 57.59 43.01 36.87
CA TYR A 1230 58.02 43.56 35.58
C TYR A 1230 59.56 43.67 35.48
N PRO A 1231 60.16 43.68 34.26
CA PRO A 1231 61.61 43.57 34.10
C PRO A 1231 62.39 44.78 34.63
N ALA A 1232 63.46 44.54 35.40
CA ALA A 1232 64.36 45.60 35.82
C ALA A 1232 65.13 46.25 34.65
N GLY A 1233 64.93 47.56 34.49
CA GLY A 1233 65.75 48.39 33.59
C GLY A 1233 65.08 48.71 32.25
N ASP A 1234 63.91 48.13 31.96
CA ASP A 1234 63.08 48.52 30.84
C ASP A 1234 62.41 49.88 31.11
N ALA A 1235 62.73 50.88 30.27
CA ALA A 1235 62.29 52.26 30.42
C ALA A 1235 60.80 52.50 30.06
N THR A 1236 60.11 51.51 29.49
CA THR A 1236 58.68 51.61 29.13
C THR A 1236 57.75 51.49 30.35
N TRP A 1237 58.22 50.90 31.45
CA TRP A 1237 57.47 50.74 32.70
C TRP A 1237 57.46 52.03 33.56
N THR A 1238 56.83 53.08 33.04
CA THR A 1238 56.66 54.37 33.74
C THR A 1238 55.61 54.30 34.86
N THR A 1239 55.58 55.30 35.74
CA THR A 1239 54.56 55.41 36.81
C THR A 1239 53.13 55.38 36.27
N ASP A 1240 52.88 55.98 35.10
CA ASP A 1240 51.56 55.99 34.45
C ASP A 1240 51.14 54.62 33.90
N LYS A 1241 52.08 53.67 33.78
CA LYS A 1241 51.82 52.25 33.47
C LYS A 1241 51.63 51.40 34.73
N GLN A 1242 51.91 51.94 35.92
CA GLN A 1242 51.84 51.23 37.20
C GLN A 1242 50.55 51.56 37.97
N GLN A 1243 49.43 51.61 37.26
CA GLN A 1243 48.11 51.90 37.83
C GLN A 1243 47.48 50.66 38.47
N SER A 1244 46.34 50.84 39.14
CA SER A 1244 45.54 49.75 39.69
C SER A 1244 44.79 48.94 38.63
N TYR A 1245 44.43 49.55 37.50
CA TYR A 1245 43.56 48.99 36.46
C TYR A 1245 42.31 48.29 37.03
N GLY A 1246 41.71 48.90 38.07
CA GLY A 1246 40.53 48.41 38.78
C GLY A 1246 40.77 47.38 39.88
N GLY A 1247 42.01 46.89 40.07
CA GLY A 1247 42.38 45.88 41.07
C GLY A 1247 43.14 46.42 42.29
N GLN A 1248 43.43 45.53 43.23
CA GLN A 1248 44.36 45.77 44.34
C GLN A 1248 45.76 45.28 43.94
N ILE A 1249 46.48 46.11 43.17
CA ILE A 1249 47.75 45.75 42.53
C ILE A 1249 48.95 46.29 43.30
N SER A 1250 49.95 45.43 43.54
CA SER A 1250 51.27 45.80 44.05
C SER A 1250 52.34 45.57 42.97
N TRP A 1251 52.92 46.64 42.43
CA TRP A 1251 53.95 46.58 41.40
C TRP A 1251 55.32 46.27 42.03
N VAL A 1252 55.96 45.19 41.56
CA VAL A 1252 57.24 44.68 42.06
C VAL A 1252 58.25 44.63 40.92
N LYS A 1253 59.38 45.32 41.08
CA LYS A 1253 60.49 45.24 40.14
C LYS A 1253 61.19 43.88 40.31
N LYS A 1254 61.29 43.11 39.22
CA LYS A 1254 61.89 41.76 39.19
C LYS A 1254 63.42 41.82 39.08
#